data_AF-A0A010Z143-F1
#
_entry.id   AF-A0A010Z143-F1
#
_cell.length_a   1.000
_cell.length_b   1.000
_cell.length_c   1.000
_cell.angle_alpha   90.00
_cell.angle_beta   90.00
_cell.angle_gamma   90.00
#
_symmetry.space_group_name_H-M   'P 1'
#
loop_
_entity.id
_entity.type
_entity.pdbx_description
1 polymer ?
#
loop_
_entity_poly.entity_id
_entity_poly.type
_entity_poly.pdbx_seq_one_letter_code
_entity_poly.pdbx_strand_id
1 'polypeptide(L)'
;MNWLLRRAAQRWPADIRDDMEREWRGEMGAIDGPAAGLRRLTFVASLAFSPPIPDENGVPRGWREHVPGRVGALSPFAALFLAGLATIIVRGLSSMVYRAAMGLFGLDLTSPVYERALPVTSVVPFGFAVFAGWWLARRTSTPDNRAYAVWPASTVIVAAGLAATVPVWIPVVAVLVWAPLMVWVTRRAAAAPGRRAMAYAVPGTVVAVVLAAAAVALPLVLTTVVGPAAALRYLVGVLPGRATFAAPTPGNADETLYLLVHASDVLTQLPMFSLLVLSFGLTRSRRIPATPPETTPAPVRIGRPAAAAGLTGLALAVVAWAYTLTVLTPAMPGTAAAAPMPGGDGELYLWVAELRWASILLAAVCLFLAVVDRPRAVASAGVLGVALLGADGLGERLGAEGLGAFALALAVGGVAAVSAAKLAGPSYPHAVVRQRLTATAIAAAVCWPLLGAQSTPLVNHPFLPLGLPILTTAVMLAFGVVAVLAARTARGRESGAATALFALVAAALSVGSGVVQHVYGDEQPDVFLLLEILYLPVVAWILLHREGSRRWTAVARWAGLTLVTPALYAAFVYGGVSGPAEALFRWNGTSYPADGISLVPGCAVLAISGAAAAAGLLVRRARPPLPRPRALAPTRSRPESPGPEASGPLPSAAG
;
A
#
# COMPACT_ATOMS: atom_id res chain seq x y z
N MET A 1 32.43 -3.46 -2.19
CA MET A 1 32.54 -4.78 -2.86
C MET A 1 32.55 -5.97 -1.88
N ASN A 2 33.47 -6.07 -0.92
CA ASN A 2 33.57 -7.22 0.01
C ASN A 2 32.27 -7.57 0.76
N TRP A 3 31.43 -6.57 1.01
CA TRP A 3 30.12 -6.78 1.61
C TRP A 3 29.13 -7.48 0.66
N LEU A 4 29.14 -7.15 -0.64
CA LEU A 4 28.27 -7.77 -1.66
C LEU A 4 28.70 -9.22 -1.95
N LEU A 5 29.99 -9.54 -1.85
CA LEU A 5 30.53 -10.90 -1.98
C LEU A 5 30.03 -11.80 -0.85
N ARG A 6 30.24 -11.36 0.40
CA ARG A 6 29.65 -11.97 1.60
C ARG A 6 28.13 -12.08 1.46
N ARG A 7 27.50 -11.14 0.74
CA ARG A 7 26.05 -11.17 0.45
C ARG A 7 25.67 -12.35 -0.42
N ALA A 8 26.38 -12.53 -1.52
CA ALA A 8 26.19 -13.63 -2.45
C ALA A 8 26.50 -14.98 -1.78
N ALA A 9 27.60 -15.08 -1.02
CA ALA A 9 28.11 -16.36 -0.51
C ALA A 9 27.18 -16.95 0.54
N GLN A 10 26.58 -16.10 1.39
CA GLN A 10 25.61 -16.51 2.40
C GLN A 10 24.32 -17.18 1.86
N ARG A 11 24.14 -17.27 0.55
CA ARG A 11 23.04 -18.01 -0.09
C ARG A 11 23.33 -19.50 -0.16
N TRP A 12 24.59 -19.88 -0.03
CA TRP A 12 25.04 -21.25 -0.04
C TRP A 12 24.97 -21.86 1.37
N PRO A 13 24.74 -23.19 1.45
CA PRO A 13 24.88 -23.97 2.68
C PRO A 13 26.17 -23.65 3.44
N ALA A 14 26.13 -23.75 4.77
CA ALA A 14 27.24 -23.30 5.63
C ALA A 14 28.57 -24.01 5.31
N ASP A 15 28.47 -25.26 4.87
CA ASP A 15 29.57 -26.14 4.46
C ASP A 15 30.32 -25.67 3.20
N ILE A 16 29.66 -24.98 2.27
CA ILE A 16 30.30 -24.52 1.01
C ILE A 16 30.33 -22.99 0.86
N ARG A 17 29.73 -22.26 1.82
CA ARG A 17 29.68 -20.80 1.81
C ARG A 17 31.05 -20.16 1.80
N ASP A 18 31.94 -20.64 2.65
CA ASP A 18 33.25 -20.04 2.84
C ASP A 18 34.15 -20.34 1.64
N ASP A 19 33.94 -21.47 0.98
CA ASP A 19 34.63 -21.83 -0.26
C ASP A 19 34.16 -20.96 -1.43
N MET A 20 32.85 -20.78 -1.61
CA MET A 20 32.30 -19.85 -2.62
C MET A 20 32.75 -18.41 -2.40
N GLU A 21 32.83 -17.96 -1.15
CA GLU A 21 33.34 -16.63 -0.85
C GLU A 21 34.82 -16.47 -1.21
N ARG A 22 35.63 -17.51 -0.96
CA ARG A 22 37.07 -17.52 -1.26
C ARG A 22 37.30 -17.54 -2.77
N GLU A 23 36.58 -18.39 -3.48
CA GLU A 23 36.63 -18.53 -4.94
C GLU A 23 36.28 -17.20 -5.63
N TRP A 24 35.16 -16.58 -5.29
CA TRP A 24 34.75 -15.32 -5.93
C TRP A 24 35.61 -14.12 -5.54
N ARG A 25 36.30 -14.15 -4.39
CA ARG A 25 37.35 -13.16 -4.09
C ARG A 25 38.54 -13.33 -5.01
N GLY A 26 38.92 -14.58 -5.31
CA GLY A 26 39.93 -14.92 -6.31
C GLY A 26 39.55 -14.39 -7.69
N GLU A 27 38.35 -14.70 -8.16
CA GLU A 27 37.85 -14.22 -9.46
C GLU A 27 37.81 -12.68 -9.56
N MET A 28 37.44 -11.99 -8.48
CA MET A 28 37.47 -10.53 -8.46
C MET A 28 38.88 -9.96 -8.49
N GLY A 29 39.83 -10.65 -7.85
CA GLY A 29 41.24 -10.30 -7.89
C GLY A 29 41.83 -10.41 -9.30
N ALA A 30 41.31 -11.33 -10.12
CA ALA A 30 41.73 -11.52 -11.51
C ALA A 30 41.14 -10.50 -12.51
N ILE A 31 40.20 -9.64 -12.09
CA ILE A 31 39.64 -8.59 -12.96
C ILE A 31 40.57 -7.37 -12.94
N ASP A 32 41.39 -7.21 -13.97
CA ASP A 32 42.33 -6.08 -14.13
C ASP A 32 42.04 -5.19 -15.35
N GLY A 33 42.76 -4.06 -15.44
CA GLY A 33 42.64 -3.07 -16.51
C GLY A 33 41.98 -1.74 -16.09
N PRO A 34 41.90 -0.74 -17.00
CA PRO A 34 41.49 0.63 -16.69
C PRO A 34 40.03 0.77 -16.20
N ALA A 35 39.20 -0.26 -16.41
CA ALA A 35 37.80 -0.31 -15.94
C ALA A 35 37.58 -1.35 -14.81
N ALA A 36 38.64 -1.83 -14.15
CA ALA A 36 38.58 -2.90 -13.16
C ALA A 36 37.61 -2.59 -12.00
N GLY A 37 37.62 -1.36 -11.47
CA GLY A 37 36.74 -0.97 -10.37
C GLY A 37 35.25 -1.14 -10.70
N LEU A 38 34.84 -0.68 -11.89
CA LEU A 38 33.46 -0.79 -12.33
C LEU A 38 33.09 -2.26 -12.61
N ARG A 39 33.94 -3.00 -13.34
CA ARG A 39 33.70 -4.42 -13.67
C ARG A 39 33.62 -5.30 -12.42
N ARG A 40 34.49 -5.08 -11.43
CA ARG A 40 34.41 -5.74 -10.13
C ARG A 40 33.10 -5.40 -9.44
N LEU A 41 32.65 -4.14 -9.43
CA LEU A 41 31.37 -3.76 -8.84
C LEU A 41 30.18 -4.43 -9.55
N THR A 42 30.17 -4.48 -10.88
CA THR A 42 29.14 -5.15 -11.69
C THR A 42 29.14 -6.66 -11.45
N PHE A 43 30.30 -7.30 -11.33
CA PHE A 43 30.45 -8.71 -11.02
C PHE A 43 29.89 -9.05 -9.64
N VAL A 44 30.22 -8.29 -8.60
CA VAL A 44 29.67 -8.59 -7.27
C VAL A 44 28.19 -8.23 -7.18
N ALA A 45 27.75 -7.19 -7.89
CA ALA A 45 26.32 -6.91 -8.02
C ALA A 45 25.61 -8.06 -8.74
N SER A 46 26.16 -8.60 -9.83
CA SER A 46 25.55 -9.72 -10.56
C SER A 46 25.45 -10.95 -9.65
N LEU A 47 26.49 -11.32 -8.90
CA LEU A 47 26.44 -12.39 -7.90
C LEU A 47 25.40 -12.11 -6.79
N ALA A 48 25.36 -10.87 -6.29
CA ALA A 48 24.42 -10.45 -5.26
C ALA A 48 22.98 -10.28 -5.78
N PHE A 49 22.71 -10.30 -7.08
CA PHE A 49 21.36 -10.14 -7.62
C PHE A 49 20.90 -11.29 -8.53
N SER A 50 21.83 -12.17 -8.90
CA SER A 50 21.59 -13.39 -9.67
C SER A 50 20.66 -14.34 -8.89
N PRO A 51 19.61 -14.89 -9.52
CA PRO A 51 18.82 -15.96 -8.94
C PRO A 51 19.67 -17.26 -8.87
N PRO A 52 19.53 -18.06 -7.81
CA PRO A 52 20.23 -19.33 -7.73
C PRO A 52 19.74 -20.33 -8.79
N ILE A 53 20.67 -21.07 -9.40
CA ILE A 53 20.51 -22.27 -10.26
C ILE A 53 21.76 -23.10 -9.92
N PRO A 54 21.74 -24.43 -9.58
CA PRO A 54 21.24 -25.53 -10.45
C PRO A 54 20.60 -26.75 -9.70
N ASP A 55 19.66 -27.45 -10.33
CA ASP A 55 19.75 -28.76 -11.04
C ASP A 55 19.57 -30.01 -10.13
N GLU A 56 19.23 -31.14 -10.76
CA GLU A 56 18.60 -32.39 -10.31
C GLU A 56 19.20 -33.04 -9.05
N ASN A 57 20.40 -32.66 -8.62
CA ASN A 57 21.12 -33.25 -7.49
C ASN A 57 21.30 -32.35 -6.25
N GLY A 58 20.60 -31.21 -6.17
CA GLY A 58 20.30 -30.62 -4.86
C GLY A 58 21.01 -29.31 -4.49
N VAL A 59 20.25 -28.23 -4.77
CA VAL A 59 20.21 -26.90 -4.11
C VAL A 59 21.02 -25.85 -4.87
N PRO A 60 20.40 -24.74 -5.36
CA PRO A 60 19.50 -23.90 -4.56
C PRO A 60 18.16 -23.51 -5.20
N ARG A 61 17.07 -23.75 -4.44
CA ARG A 61 15.68 -23.39 -4.77
C ARG A 61 15.33 -21.96 -4.34
N GLY A 62 14.53 -21.28 -5.16
CA GLY A 62 14.10 -19.90 -4.95
C GLY A 62 12.82 -19.75 -4.13
N TRP A 63 12.67 -18.58 -3.50
CA TRP A 63 11.56 -18.10 -2.65
C TRP A 63 10.11 -18.22 -3.17
N ARG A 64 9.88 -18.71 -4.40
CA ARG A 64 8.58 -18.68 -5.07
C ARG A 64 7.82 -19.99 -5.03
N GLU A 65 8.46 -21.03 -4.53
CA GLU A 65 7.93 -22.38 -4.57
C GLU A 65 6.89 -22.66 -3.46
N HIS A 66 6.43 -21.68 -2.68
CA HIS A 66 5.68 -21.94 -1.43
C HIS A 66 4.34 -21.22 -1.32
N VAL A 67 3.64 -20.97 -2.44
CA VAL A 67 2.31 -20.34 -2.43
C VAL A 67 1.26 -21.25 -3.06
N PRO A 68 0.21 -21.67 -2.32
CA PRO A 68 -0.86 -22.49 -2.88
C PRO A 68 -1.77 -21.69 -3.84
N GLY A 69 -2.03 -22.29 -5.01
CA GLY A 69 -3.17 -22.11 -5.93
C GLY A 69 -3.67 -20.69 -6.19
N ARG A 70 -4.66 -20.23 -5.42
CA ARG A 70 -5.46 -19.03 -5.76
C ARG A 70 -4.84 -17.72 -5.28
N VAL A 71 -4.07 -17.72 -4.18
CA VAL A 71 -3.44 -16.49 -3.65
C VAL A 71 -2.13 -16.17 -4.38
N GLY A 72 -1.46 -17.18 -4.95
CA GLY A 72 -0.29 -16.98 -5.82
C GLY A 72 -0.65 -16.28 -7.12
N ALA A 73 -1.82 -16.61 -7.67
CA ALA A 73 -2.40 -15.95 -8.83
C ALA A 73 -2.65 -14.46 -8.57
N LEU A 74 -3.01 -14.07 -7.33
CA LEU A 74 -3.28 -12.67 -6.98
C LEU A 74 -2.03 -11.79 -6.73
N SER A 75 -0.87 -12.40 -6.44
CA SER A 75 0.34 -11.65 -6.07
C SER A 75 0.91 -10.70 -7.14
N PRO A 76 0.88 -10.99 -8.46
CA PRO A 76 1.32 -10.03 -9.47
C PRO A 76 0.35 -8.85 -9.61
N PHE A 77 -0.95 -9.05 -9.38
CA PHE A 77 -1.93 -7.96 -9.43
C PHE A 77 -1.71 -6.97 -8.30
N ALA A 78 -1.58 -7.48 -7.07
CA ALA A 78 -1.23 -6.64 -5.92
C ALA A 78 0.11 -5.92 -6.14
N ALA A 79 1.11 -6.60 -6.71
CA ALA A 79 2.42 -6.00 -6.93
C ALA A 79 2.40 -4.90 -8.01
N LEU A 80 1.69 -5.11 -9.12
CA LEU A 80 1.51 -4.10 -10.16
C LEU A 80 0.70 -2.91 -9.68
N PHE A 81 -0.38 -3.15 -8.92
CA PHE A 81 -1.16 -2.10 -8.29
C PHE A 81 -0.27 -1.23 -7.38
N LEU A 82 0.48 -1.86 -6.46
CA LEU A 82 1.39 -1.16 -5.57
C LEU A 82 2.51 -0.41 -6.33
N ALA A 83 2.95 -0.89 -7.49
CA ALA A 83 3.91 -0.17 -8.32
C ALA A 83 3.30 1.00 -9.11
N GLY A 84 2.07 0.88 -9.59
CA GLY A 84 1.32 2.00 -10.18
C GLY A 84 1.15 3.10 -9.13
N LEU A 85 0.72 2.71 -7.94
CA LEU A 85 0.60 3.57 -6.78
C LEU A 85 1.93 4.26 -6.42
N ALA A 86 3.03 3.50 -6.34
CA ALA A 86 4.35 4.07 -6.08
C ALA A 86 4.80 5.04 -7.18
N THR A 87 4.37 4.82 -8.44
CA THR A 87 4.65 5.73 -9.55
C THR A 87 3.93 7.08 -9.35
N ILE A 88 2.69 7.07 -8.84
CA ILE A 88 1.96 8.30 -8.47
C ILE A 88 2.72 9.10 -7.41
N ILE A 89 3.26 8.43 -6.37
CA ILE A 89 4.10 9.14 -5.38
C ILE A 89 5.33 9.72 -6.01
N VAL A 90 6.05 8.91 -6.79
CA VAL A 90 7.34 9.34 -7.32
C VAL A 90 7.10 10.59 -8.17
N ARG A 91 5.95 10.69 -8.85
CA ARG A 91 5.49 11.91 -9.50
C ARG A 91 5.22 13.04 -8.49
N GLY A 92 4.39 12.82 -7.48
CA GLY A 92 4.09 13.83 -6.44
C GLY A 92 5.33 14.36 -5.71
N LEU A 93 6.23 13.48 -5.27
CA LEU A 93 7.52 13.84 -4.67
C LEU A 93 8.43 14.56 -5.65
N SER A 94 8.49 14.13 -6.92
CA SER A 94 9.29 14.84 -7.93
C SER A 94 8.76 16.26 -8.16
N SER A 95 7.44 16.42 -8.19
CA SER A 95 6.77 17.73 -8.25
C SER A 95 7.06 18.57 -7.01
N MET A 96 6.95 18.02 -5.80
CA MET A 96 7.23 18.73 -4.55
C MET A 96 8.70 19.14 -4.42
N VAL A 97 9.64 18.23 -4.71
CA VAL A 97 11.08 18.54 -4.68
C VAL A 97 11.43 19.60 -5.72
N TYR A 98 10.83 19.51 -6.91
CA TYR A 98 10.97 20.56 -7.92
C TYR A 98 10.42 21.90 -7.41
N ARG A 99 9.26 21.90 -6.75
CA ARG A 99 8.66 23.11 -6.17
C ARG A 99 9.56 23.75 -5.12
N ALA A 100 10.02 22.95 -4.17
CA ALA A 100 10.94 23.40 -3.13
C ALA A 100 12.24 23.94 -3.73
N ALA A 101 12.84 23.23 -4.69
CA ALA A 101 14.07 23.65 -5.33
C ALA A 101 13.92 24.99 -6.05
N MET A 102 12.84 25.20 -6.81
CA MET A 102 12.60 26.46 -7.50
C MET A 102 12.24 27.60 -6.53
N GLY A 103 11.53 27.30 -5.44
CA GLY A 103 11.28 28.25 -4.35
C GLY A 103 12.57 28.76 -3.70
N LEU A 104 13.59 27.90 -3.54
CA LEU A 104 14.92 28.32 -3.07
C LEU A 104 15.61 29.32 -4.00
N PHE A 105 15.24 29.36 -5.27
CA PHE A 105 15.74 30.33 -6.25
C PHE A 105 14.84 31.58 -6.38
N GLY A 106 13.85 31.75 -5.51
CA GLY A 106 12.91 32.87 -5.54
C GLY A 106 11.98 32.86 -6.76
N LEU A 107 11.82 31.71 -7.41
CA LEU A 107 10.91 31.56 -8.54
C LEU A 107 9.51 31.25 -8.01
N ASP A 108 8.57 32.14 -8.29
CA ASP A 108 7.16 31.92 -7.97
C ASP A 108 6.54 30.89 -8.92
N LEU A 109 6.20 29.74 -8.35
CA LEU A 109 5.67 28.57 -9.07
C LEU A 109 4.14 28.51 -9.07
N THR A 110 3.47 29.52 -8.51
CA THR A 110 2.04 29.71 -8.71
C THR A 110 1.71 30.10 -10.16
N SER A 111 2.73 30.54 -10.91
CA SER A 111 2.65 30.90 -12.32
C SER A 111 2.53 29.68 -13.27
N PRO A 112 1.85 29.79 -14.43
CA PRO A 112 1.85 28.80 -15.51
C PRO A 112 3.24 28.43 -16.05
N VAL A 113 4.30 29.09 -15.58
CA VAL A 113 5.70 28.64 -15.71
C VAL A 113 5.91 27.23 -15.14
N TYR A 114 5.09 26.78 -14.18
CA TYR A 114 5.06 25.41 -13.66
C TYR A 114 4.84 24.36 -14.77
N GLU A 115 4.09 24.69 -15.83
CA GLU A 115 3.89 23.77 -16.97
C GLU A 115 5.19 23.55 -17.76
N ARG A 116 6.11 24.51 -17.77
CA ARG A 116 7.40 24.36 -18.50
C ARG A 116 8.38 23.42 -17.79
N ALA A 117 8.10 23.05 -16.53
CA ALA A 117 8.86 22.11 -15.72
C ALA A 117 8.56 20.62 -16.01
N LEU A 118 7.51 20.35 -16.80
CA LEU A 118 7.00 19.01 -17.13
C LEU A 118 8.07 17.96 -17.51
N PRO A 119 9.18 18.30 -18.20
CA PRO A 119 10.21 17.30 -18.52
C PRO A 119 10.88 16.72 -17.26
N VAL A 120 11.23 17.56 -16.28
CA VAL A 120 11.97 17.11 -15.08
C VAL A 120 11.05 16.32 -14.14
N THR A 121 9.82 16.80 -13.94
CA THR A 121 8.82 16.12 -13.10
C THR A 121 8.31 14.81 -13.70
N SER A 122 8.50 14.58 -15.01
CA SER A 122 8.08 13.34 -15.70
C SER A 122 9.21 12.31 -15.88
N VAL A 123 10.47 12.73 -16.06
CA VAL A 123 11.61 11.81 -16.30
C VAL A 123 11.82 10.84 -15.14
N VAL A 124 11.78 11.33 -13.90
CA VAL A 124 12.00 10.49 -12.71
C VAL A 124 10.89 9.42 -12.55
N PRO A 125 9.60 9.76 -12.62
CA PRO A 125 8.51 8.77 -12.63
C PRO A 125 8.58 7.79 -13.79
N PHE A 126 8.96 8.23 -15.00
CA PHE A 126 9.11 7.32 -16.14
C PHE A 126 10.21 6.29 -15.92
N GLY A 127 11.38 6.72 -15.45
CA GLY A 127 12.48 5.83 -15.11
C GLY A 127 12.07 4.83 -14.02
N PHE A 128 11.36 5.31 -12.98
CA PHE A 128 10.82 4.46 -11.94
C PHE A 128 9.82 3.43 -12.47
N ALA A 129 8.86 3.84 -13.31
CA ALA A 129 7.84 2.95 -13.88
C ALA A 129 8.47 1.81 -14.70
N VAL A 130 9.44 2.12 -15.55
CA VAL A 130 10.20 1.13 -16.33
C VAL A 130 10.96 0.17 -15.41
N PHE A 131 11.68 0.72 -14.42
CA PHE A 131 12.44 -0.09 -13.47
C PHE A 131 11.53 -0.99 -12.64
N ALA A 132 10.44 -0.45 -12.09
CA ALA A 132 9.48 -1.16 -11.27
C ALA A 132 8.82 -2.29 -12.06
N GLY A 133 8.38 -2.05 -13.29
CA GLY A 133 7.75 -3.08 -14.12
C GLY A 133 8.72 -4.19 -14.52
N TRP A 134 9.92 -3.82 -14.96
CA TRP A 134 11.02 -4.79 -15.19
C TRP A 134 11.35 -5.61 -13.94
N TRP A 135 11.53 -4.93 -12.80
CA TRP A 135 11.88 -5.57 -11.54
C TRP A 135 10.77 -6.51 -11.07
N LEU A 136 9.52 -6.07 -11.14
CA LEU A 136 8.34 -6.86 -10.77
C LEU A 136 8.13 -8.07 -11.66
N ALA A 137 8.32 -7.94 -12.97
CA ALA A 137 8.22 -9.06 -13.89
C ALA A 137 9.34 -10.09 -13.64
N ARG A 138 10.54 -9.62 -13.32
CA ARG A 138 11.60 -10.52 -12.86
C ARG A 138 11.26 -11.18 -11.52
N ARG A 139 10.39 -10.56 -10.71
CA ARG A 139 10.04 -10.97 -9.35
C ARG A 139 8.75 -11.78 -9.24
N THR A 140 7.91 -11.87 -10.26
CA THR A 140 6.63 -12.59 -10.21
C THR A 140 6.63 -13.77 -11.19
N SER A 141 6.13 -14.93 -10.77
CA SER A 141 5.92 -16.11 -11.63
C SER A 141 4.48 -16.58 -11.43
N THR A 142 3.69 -16.62 -12.50
CA THR A 142 2.42 -17.36 -12.49
C THR A 142 2.59 -18.56 -13.38
N PRO A 143 2.20 -19.76 -12.92
CA PRO A 143 2.35 -20.99 -13.69
C PRO A 143 1.46 -21.07 -14.93
N ASP A 144 0.46 -20.18 -15.04
CA ASP A 144 -0.54 -20.28 -16.09
C ASP A 144 -0.40 -19.15 -17.13
N ASN A 145 -0.12 -19.53 -18.38
CA ASN A 145 -0.24 -18.65 -19.54
C ASN A 145 -1.68 -18.13 -19.71
N ARG A 146 -2.68 -18.69 -19.01
CA ARG A 146 -4.03 -18.09 -18.95
C ARG A 146 -4.12 -16.77 -18.19
N ALA A 147 -3.05 -16.34 -17.51
CA ALA A 147 -2.91 -15.01 -16.92
C ALA A 147 -2.99 -13.85 -17.94
N TYR A 148 -2.98 -14.13 -19.25
CA TYR A 148 -3.25 -13.14 -20.29
C TYR A 148 -4.70 -12.62 -20.30
N ALA A 149 -5.64 -13.26 -19.59
CA ALA A 149 -7.05 -12.83 -19.51
C ALA A 149 -7.41 -12.01 -18.25
N VAL A 150 -6.52 -11.94 -17.23
CA VAL A 150 -6.78 -11.22 -15.95
C VAL A 150 -6.16 -9.81 -15.92
N TRP A 151 -5.41 -9.45 -16.96
CA TRP A 151 -4.84 -8.13 -17.17
C TRP A 151 -5.82 -6.95 -17.19
N PRO A 152 -7.08 -7.06 -17.69
CA PRO A 152 -8.05 -5.96 -17.66
C PRO A 152 -8.47 -5.54 -16.23
N ALA A 153 -8.50 -6.46 -15.26
CA ALA A 153 -8.92 -6.16 -13.89
C ALA A 153 -7.89 -5.32 -13.11
N SER A 154 -6.60 -5.54 -13.34
CA SER A 154 -5.55 -4.67 -12.79
C SER A 154 -5.58 -3.27 -13.42
N THR A 155 -5.97 -3.18 -14.69
CA THR A 155 -6.18 -1.90 -15.35
C THR A 155 -7.42 -1.19 -14.83
N VAL A 156 -8.50 -1.91 -14.49
CA VAL A 156 -9.70 -1.37 -13.81
C VAL A 156 -9.40 -0.88 -12.38
N ILE A 157 -8.42 -1.45 -11.67
CA ILE A 157 -8.06 -1.01 -10.30
C ILE A 157 -7.06 0.16 -10.31
N VAL A 158 -6.07 0.16 -11.22
CA VAL A 158 -5.20 1.34 -11.46
C VAL A 158 -6.04 2.51 -11.99
N ALA A 159 -7.05 2.19 -12.78
CA ALA A 159 -8.07 3.12 -13.20
C ALA A 159 -9.03 3.58 -12.13
N ALA A 160 -9.42 2.73 -11.19
CA ALA A 160 -10.21 3.15 -10.04
C ALA A 160 -9.40 4.14 -9.18
N GLY A 161 -8.09 3.95 -9.06
CA GLY A 161 -7.19 4.92 -8.42
C GLY A 161 -7.04 6.24 -9.20
N LEU A 162 -7.11 6.21 -10.53
CA LEU A 162 -7.16 7.40 -11.40
C LEU A 162 -8.57 8.05 -11.44
N ALA A 163 -9.64 7.27 -11.43
CA ALA A 163 -11.06 7.66 -11.46
C ALA A 163 -11.49 8.41 -10.22
N ALA A 164 -10.71 8.26 -9.17
CA ALA A 164 -10.95 8.88 -7.91
C ALA A 164 -10.39 10.32 -7.89
N THR A 165 -9.51 10.72 -8.82
CA THR A 165 -8.87 12.06 -8.75
C THR A 165 -9.70 13.23 -9.30
N VAL A 166 -10.92 13.02 -9.82
CA VAL A 166 -11.69 13.96 -10.68
C VAL A 166 -13.19 13.64 -10.60
N PRO A 167 -14.13 14.53 -11.01
CA PRO A 167 -15.48 14.14 -11.41
C PRO A 167 -15.49 12.83 -12.21
N VAL A 168 -16.20 11.84 -11.64
CA VAL A 168 -15.97 10.39 -11.78
C VAL A 168 -15.87 9.89 -13.23
N TRP A 169 -16.43 10.60 -14.19
CA TRP A 169 -16.49 10.14 -15.58
C TRP A 169 -15.18 10.36 -16.35
N ILE A 170 -14.41 11.43 -16.12
CA ILE A 170 -13.21 11.77 -16.92
C ILE A 170 -12.18 10.63 -16.90
N PRO A 171 -11.68 10.19 -15.73
CA PRO A 171 -10.61 9.20 -15.71
C PRO A 171 -11.16 7.80 -15.98
N VAL A 172 -12.44 7.54 -15.70
CA VAL A 172 -13.14 6.30 -16.10
C VAL A 172 -13.13 6.18 -17.62
N VAL A 173 -13.53 7.22 -18.36
CA VAL A 173 -13.52 7.21 -19.82
C VAL A 173 -12.10 7.04 -20.35
N ALA A 174 -11.13 7.79 -19.81
CA ALA A 174 -9.72 7.67 -20.18
C ALA A 174 -9.22 6.23 -20.08
N VAL A 175 -9.51 5.58 -18.95
CA VAL A 175 -9.13 4.20 -18.69
C VAL A 175 -9.85 3.25 -19.61
N LEU A 176 -11.17 3.37 -19.72
CA LEU A 176 -11.98 2.41 -20.47
C LEU A 176 -11.50 2.30 -21.92
N VAL A 177 -10.93 3.40 -22.45
CA VAL A 177 -10.27 3.44 -23.75
C VAL A 177 -8.81 2.97 -23.68
N TRP A 178 -8.02 3.48 -22.73
CA TRP A 178 -6.59 3.17 -22.60
C TRP A 178 -6.32 1.69 -22.31
N ALA A 179 -7.10 1.09 -21.40
CA ALA A 179 -6.83 -0.22 -20.83
C ALA A 179 -6.91 -1.36 -21.87
N PRO A 180 -7.98 -1.48 -22.68
CA PRO A 180 -8.05 -2.50 -23.73
C PRO A 180 -6.96 -2.32 -24.77
N LEU A 181 -6.64 -1.08 -25.13
CA LEU A 181 -5.58 -0.77 -26.10
C LEU A 181 -4.22 -1.21 -25.57
N MET A 182 -3.87 -0.89 -24.32
CA MET A 182 -2.61 -1.34 -23.74
C MET A 182 -2.50 -2.86 -23.60
N VAL A 183 -3.62 -3.55 -23.35
CA VAL A 183 -3.66 -5.02 -23.39
C VAL A 183 -3.33 -5.53 -24.78
N TRP A 184 -3.95 -4.96 -25.82
CA TRP A 184 -3.68 -5.32 -27.21
C TRP A 184 -2.22 -5.06 -27.58
N VAL A 185 -1.70 -3.87 -27.28
CA VAL A 185 -0.32 -3.46 -27.55
C VAL A 185 0.67 -4.41 -26.87
N THR A 186 0.47 -4.69 -25.58
CA THR A 186 1.39 -5.52 -24.82
C THR A 186 1.35 -6.97 -25.29
N ARG A 187 0.18 -7.50 -25.68
CA ARG A 187 0.05 -8.84 -26.28
C ARG A 187 0.78 -8.94 -27.61
N ARG A 188 0.58 -7.98 -28.51
CA ARG A 188 1.25 -7.94 -29.81
C ARG A 188 2.76 -7.80 -29.65
N ALA A 189 3.19 -6.93 -28.74
CA ALA A 189 4.60 -6.74 -28.43
C ALA A 189 5.24 -7.98 -27.79
N ALA A 190 4.53 -8.69 -26.90
CA ALA A 190 5.00 -9.91 -26.27
C ALA A 190 5.10 -11.10 -27.24
N ALA A 191 4.21 -11.18 -28.23
CA ALA A 191 4.21 -12.23 -29.26
C ALA A 191 5.22 -11.95 -30.39
N ALA A 192 5.65 -10.69 -30.57
CA ALA A 192 6.58 -10.31 -31.61
C ALA A 192 8.05 -10.57 -31.19
N PRO A 193 8.90 -11.08 -32.09
CA PRO A 193 10.31 -11.29 -31.80
C PRO A 193 11.12 -9.99 -31.85
N GLY A 194 12.08 -9.85 -30.91
CA GLY A 194 13.17 -8.87 -30.99
C GLY A 194 12.72 -7.42 -31.22
N ARG A 195 13.24 -6.78 -32.28
CA ARG A 195 12.95 -5.37 -32.63
C ARG A 195 11.47 -5.13 -32.98
N ARG A 196 10.75 -6.13 -33.48
CA ARG A 196 9.32 -6.02 -33.81
C ARG A 196 8.46 -5.81 -32.57
N ALA A 197 8.87 -6.33 -31.41
CA ALA A 197 8.21 -6.05 -30.14
C ALA A 197 8.19 -4.55 -29.81
N MET A 198 9.32 -3.85 -30.06
CA MET A 198 9.43 -2.41 -29.83
C MET A 198 8.63 -1.60 -30.87
N ALA A 199 8.59 -2.07 -32.12
CA ALA A 199 7.77 -1.47 -33.17
C ALA A 199 6.25 -1.55 -32.89
N TYR A 200 5.79 -2.53 -32.11
CA TYR A 200 4.41 -2.56 -31.60
C TYR A 200 4.25 -1.78 -30.30
N ALA A 201 5.19 -1.90 -29.37
CA ALA A 201 5.09 -1.30 -28.04
C ALA A 201 5.07 0.23 -28.08
N VAL A 202 5.99 0.87 -28.81
CA VAL A 202 6.14 2.34 -28.79
C VAL A 202 4.97 3.04 -29.52
N PRO A 203 4.70 2.78 -30.81
CA PRO A 203 3.60 3.43 -31.51
C PRO A 203 2.23 3.03 -30.92
N GLY A 204 2.08 1.76 -30.53
CA GLY A 204 0.85 1.27 -29.91
C GLY A 204 0.53 2.00 -28.61
N THR A 205 1.53 2.25 -27.77
CA THR A 205 1.35 3.01 -26.53
C THR A 205 0.99 4.47 -26.79
N VAL A 206 1.65 5.11 -27.75
CA VAL A 206 1.33 6.48 -28.15
C VAL A 206 -0.13 6.56 -28.63
N VAL A 207 -0.55 5.65 -29.51
CA VAL A 207 -1.94 5.57 -29.97
C VAL A 207 -2.91 5.34 -28.81
N ALA A 208 -2.59 4.44 -27.88
CA ALA A 208 -3.44 4.17 -26.71
C ALA A 208 -3.62 5.41 -25.82
N VAL A 209 -2.55 6.15 -25.55
CA VAL A 209 -2.59 7.39 -24.77
C VAL A 209 -3.35 8.48 -25.51
N VAL A 210 -3.10 8.66 -26.81
CA VAL A 210 -3.78 9.69 -27.62
C VAL A 210 -5.27 9.43 -27.74
N LEU A 211 -5.69 8.17 -27.95
CA LEU A 211 -7.11 7.84 -28.01
C LEU A 211 -7.81 8.02 -26.66
N ALA A 212 -7.13 7.69 -25.56
CA ALA A 212 -7.64 7.99 -24.22
C ALA A 212 -7.76 9.49 -23.96
N ALA A 213 -6.77 10.29 -24.39
CA ALA A 213 -6.81 11.74 -24.35
C ALA A 213 -7.96 12.32 -25.17
N ALA A 214 -8.18 11.82 -26.38
CA ALA A 214 -9.29 12.22 -27.22
C ALA A 214 -10.65 11.87 -26.60
N ALA A 215 -10.76 10.69 -25.99
CA ALA A 215 -11.99 10.26 -25.32
C ALA A 215 -12.32 11.11 -24.08
N VAL A 216 -11.31 11.60 -23.35
CA VAL A 216 -11.50 12.56 -22.24
C VAL A 216 -11.85 13.95 -22.75
N ALA A 217 -11.15 14.40 -23.80
CA ALA A 217 -11.37 15.72 -24.37
C ALA A 217 -12.76 15.82 -24.99
N LEU A 218 -13.27 14.76 -25.62
CA LEU A 218 -14.52 14.78 -26.39
C LEU A 218 -15.74 15.27 -25.58
N PRO A 219 -16.07 14.72 -24.39
CA PRO A 219 -17.19 15.22 -23.63
C PRO A 219 -16.92 16.63 -23.09
N LEU A 220 -15.67 16.97 -22.72
CA LEU A 220 -15.33 18.36 -22.37
C LEU A 220 -15.65 19.31 -23.53
N VAL A 221 -15.39 18.94 -24.79
CA VAL A 221 -15.78 19.74 -25.97
C VAL A 221 -17.28 19.92 -26.08
N LEU A 222 -18.02 18.84 -25.81
CA LEU A 222 -19.46 18.78 -26.02
C LEU A 222 -20.23 19.46 -24.89
N THR A 223 -19.67 19.52 -23.68
CA THR A 223 -20.33 20.07 -22.48
C THR A 223 -19.85 21.46 -22.09
N THR A 224 -18.65 21.89 -22.52
CA THR A 224 -18.11 23.20 -22.15
C THR A 224 -18.29 24.23 -23.26
N VAL A 225 -18.52 25.49 -22.87
CA VAL A 225 -18.78 26.66 -23.73
C VAL A 225 -17.59 27.03 -24.65
N VAL A 226 -16.45 26.33 -24.53
CA VAL A 226 -15.16 26.74 -25.14
C VAL A 226 -15.05 26.38 -26.64
N GLY A 227 -15.99 25.59 -27.17
CA GLY A 227 -16.10 25.26 -28.59
C GLY A 227 -15.03 24.30 -29.14
N PRO A 228 -15.22 23.77 -30.36
CA PRO A 228 -14.37 22.72 -30.93
C PRO A 228 -12.91 23.14 -31.16
N ALA A 229 -12.66 24.43 -31.39
CA ALA A 229 -11.30 24.95 -31.62
C ALA A 229 -10.43 24.93 -30.36
N ALA A 230 -10.99 25.24 -29.18
CA ALA A 230 -10.24 25.19 -27.92
C ALA A 230 -9.95 23.75 -27.50
N ALA A 231 -10.89 22.85 -27.75
CA ALA A 231 -10.69 21.42 -27.55
C ALA A 231 -9.60 20.83 -28.46
N LEU A 232 -9.56 21.25 -29.73
CA LEU A 232 -8.49 20.83 -30.63
C LEU A 232 -7.14 21.35 -30.16
N ARG A 233 -7.07 22.60 -29.67
CA ARG A 233 -5.86 23.15 -29.04
C ARG A 233 -5.46 22.39 -27.78
N TYR A 234 -6.42 21.93 -26.97
CA TYR A 234 -6.17 21.09 -25.81
C TYR A 234 -5.57 19.73 -26.23
N LEU A 235 -6.18 19.05 -27.21
CA LEU A 235 -5.68 17.78 -27.77
C LEU A 235 -4.26 17.91 -28.34
N VAL A 236 -3.97 19.01 -29.04
CA VAL A 236 -2.65 19.30 -29.62
C VAL A 236 -1.65 19.75 -28.55
N GLY A 237 -2.10 20.43 -27.49
CA GLY A 237 -1.28 20.92 -26.37
C GLY A 237 -0.92 19.86 -25.33
N VAL A 238 -1.74 18.80 -25.19
CA VAL A 238 -1.48 17.65 -24.30
C VAL A 238 -0.26 16.84 -24.78
N LEU A 239 -0.06 16.72 -26.10
CA LEU A 239 1.06 15.96 -26.68
C LEU A 239 2.45 16.51 -26.34
N PRO A 240 2.70 17.83 -26.34
CA PRO A 240 3.94 18.44 -25.88
C PRO A 240 3.92 18.93 -24.42
N GLY A 241 2.83 18.75 -23.67
CA GLY A 241 2.71 19.26 -22.29
C GLY A 241 2.66 20.79 -22.20
N ARG A 242 2.01 21.46 -23.18
CA ARG A 242 1.90 22.93 -23.26
C ARG A 242 0.45 23.39 -23.38
N ALA A 243 -0.42 22.88 -22.52
CA ALA A 243 -1.81 23.35 -22.49
C ALA A 243 -1.90 24.66 -21.71
N THR A 244 -1.38 25.77 -22.25
CA THR A 244 -1.59 27.09 -21.64
C THR A 244 -3.05 27.50 -21.81
N PHE A 245 -3.82 27.47 -20.74
CA PHE A 245 -5.18 28.00 -20.71
C PHE A 245 -5.12 29.53 -20.69
N ALA A 246 -5.79 30.18 -21.64
CA ALA A 246 -6.21 31.56 -21.41
C ALA A 246 -7.24 31.51 -20.27
N ALA A 247 -7.06 32.34 -19.24
CA ALA A 247 -7.95 32.37 -18.09
C ALA A 247 -9.41 32.43 -18.58
N PRO A 248 -10.27 31.49 -18.19
CA PRO A 248 -11.65 31.48 -18.64
C PRO A 248 -12.34 32.79 -18.23
N THR A 249 -13.28 33.26 -19.05
CA THR A 249 -14.07 34.46 -18.76
C THR A 249 -14.80 34.31 -17.41
N PRO A 250 -14.84 35.38 -16.58
CA PRO A 250 -15.40 35.32 -15.24
C PRO A 250 -16.89 34.94 -15.31
N GLY A 251 -17.25 33.79 -14.71
CA GLY A 251 -18.63 33.30 -14.64
C GLY A 251 -18.77 31.77 -14.60
N ASN A 252 -17.96 31.02 -15.37
CA ASN A 252 -17.90 29.53 -15.37
C ASN A 252 -16.45 29.02 -15.31
N ALA A 253 -15.54 29.88 -14.87
CA ALA A 253 -14.10 29.68 -14.92
C ALA A 253 -13.65 28.53 -14.02
N ASP A 254 -14.21 28.42 -12.82
CA ASP A 254 -13.65 27.55 -11.79
C ASP A 254 -13.93 26.07 -12.06
N GLU A 255 -15.16 25.69 -12.43
CA GLU A 255 -15.49 24.29 -12.73
C GLU A 255 -14.79 23.79 -14.01
N THR A 256 -14.72 24.64 -15.05
CA THR A 256 -14.06 24.28 -16.30
C THR A 256 -12.55 24.16 -16.12
N LEU A 257 -11.93 25.10 -15.38
CA LEU A 257 -10.52 25.06 -15.03
C LEU A 257 -10.20 23.83 -14.17
N TYR A 258 -11.05 23.54 -13.18
CA TYR A 258 -10.95 22.35 -12.34
C TYR A 258 -10.97 21.06 -13.17
N LEU A 259 -11.96 20.88 -14.05
CA LEU A 259 -12.05 19.72 -14.94
C LEU A 259 -10.83 19.59 -15.87
N LEU A 260 -10.29 20.71 -16.37
CA LEU A 260 -9.13 20.73 -17.27
C LEU A 260 -7.81 20.41 -16.56
N VAL A 261 -7.58 20.96 -15.36
CA VAL A 261 -6.42 20.64 -14.52
C VAL A 261 -6.39 19.14 -14.22
N HIS A 262 -7.54 18.60 -13.83
CA HIS A 262 -7.69 17.20 -13.51
C HIS A 262 -7.57 16.27 -14.72
N ALA A 263 -8.14 16.64 -15.87
CA ALA A 263 -7.94 15.91 -17.11
C ALA A 263 -6.45 15.89 -17.50
N SER A 264 -5.74 17.00 -17.38
CA SER A 264 -4.29 17.08 -17.63
C SER A 264 -3.50 16.13 -16.70
N ASP A 265 -3.87 16.07 -15.42
CA ASP A 265 -3.25 15.17 -14.45
C ASP A 265 -3.43 13.68 -14.77
N VAL A 266 -4.61 13.29 -15.26
CA VAL A 266 -4.86 11.91 -15.71
C VAL A 266 -4.02 11.60 -16.95
N LEU A 267 -4.02 12.50 -17.93
CA LEU A 267 -3.36 12.28 -19.22
C LEU A 267 -1.83 12.22 -19.09
N THR A 268 -1.24 12.95 -18.15
CA THR A 268 0.20 12.88 -17.86
C THR A 268 0.60 11.58 -17.14
N GLN A 269 -0.32 10.92 -16.44
CA GLN A 269 -0.07 9.64 -15.76
C GLN A 269 -0.18 8.41 -16.68
N LEU A 270 -1.06 8.46 -17.70
CA LEU A 270 -1.27 7.34 -18.63
C LEU A 270 0.03 6.85 -19.30
N PRO A 271 0.94 7.72 -19.79
CA PRO A 271 2.24 7.30 -20.29
C PRO A 271 3.06 6.52 -19.25
N MET A 272 3.07 6.94 -17.98
CA MET A 272 3.87 6.30 -16.93
C MET A 272 3.35 4.90 -16.63
N PHE A 273 2.03 4.74 -16.51
CA PHE A 273 1.42 3.44 -16.33
C PHE A 273 1.60 2.53 -17.55
N SER A 274 1.62 3.12 -18.75
CA SER A 274 1.90 2.37 -19.98
C SER A 274 3.31 1.79 -19.96
N LEU A 275 4.31 2.56 -19.54
CA LEU A 275 5.68 2.07 -19.39
C LEU A 275 5.81 0.99 -18.32
N LEU A 276 5.10 1.14 -17.19
CA LEU A 276 5.06 0.12 -16.12
C LEU A 276 4.49 -1.20 -16.65
N VAL A 277 3.34 -1.15 -17.34
CA VAL A 277 2.65 -2.32 -17.89
C VAL A 277 3.47 -2.98 -19.00
N LEU A 278 4.01 -2.19 -19.93
CA LEU A 278 4.84 -2.69 -21.02
C LEU A 278 6.12 -3.37 -20.51
N SER A 279 6.87 -2.69 -19.64
CA SER A 279 8.12 -3.23 -19.10
C SER A 279 7.87 -4.51 -18.30
N PHE A 280 6.76 -4.58 -17.58
CA PHE A 280 6.34 -5.81 -16.91
C PHE A 280 5.98 -6.92 -17.91
N GLY A 281 5.10 -6.65 -18.89
CA GLY A 281 4.64 -7.63 -19.86
C GLY A 281 5.75 -8.22 -20.71
N LEU A 282 6.60 -7.36 -21.29
CA LEU A 282 7.72 -7.75 -22.14
C LEU A 282 8.79 -8.55 -21.40
N THR A 283 9.02 -8.22 -20.12
CA THR A 283 10.00 -8.95 -19.29
C THR A 283 9.44 -10.31 -18.87
N ARG A 284 8.12 -10.41 -18.68
CA ARG A 284 7.44 -11.64 -18.24
C ARG A 284 7.31 -12.66 -19.36
N SER A 285 6.96 -12.25 -20.57
CA SER A 285 6.74 -13.15 -21.71
C SER A 285 7.96 -14.00 -22.08
N ARG A 286 9.15 -13.62 -21.58
CA ARG A 286 10.42 -14.30 -21.82
C ARG A 286 10.74 -15.41 -20.80
N ARG A 287 9.80 -15.86 -19.95
CA ARG A 287 10.10 -16.82 -18.86
C ARG A 287 9.13 -18.00 -18.80
N ILE A 288 9.70 -19.21 -18.66
CA ILE A 288 8.98 -20.48 -18.45
C ILE A 288 8.76 -20.71 -16.95
N PRO A 289 7.54 -21.04 -16.46
CA PRO A 289 7.30 -21.29 -15.04
C PRO A 289 7.62 -22.74 -14.65
N ALA A 290 8.24 -22.92 -13.48
CA ALA A 290 8.37 -24.22 -12.81
C ALA A 290 7.35 -24.34 -11.66
N THR A 291 6.73 -25.51 -11.54
CA THR A 291 5.69 -25.83 -10.53
C THR A 291 6.33 -26.25 -9.21
N PRO A 292 5.82 -25.81 -8.04
CA PRO A 292 6.50 -26.11 -6.79
C PRO A 292 5.76 -26.99 -5.77
N PRO A 293 6.49 -27.63 -4.81
CA PRO A 293 5.93 -28.43 -3.73
C PRO A 293 5.67 -27.66 -2.42
N GLU A 294 4.70 -28.14 -1.63
CA GLU A 294 4.07 -27.46 -0.49
C GLU A 294 4.71 -27.83 0.87
N THR A 295 4.81 -26.87 1.81
CA THR A 295 5.23 -27.13 3.21
C THR A 295 4.46 -26.27 4.23
N THR A 296 4.28 -26.79 5.44
CA THR A 296 3.40 -26.29 6.52
C THR A 296 4.18 -25.52 7.62
N PRO A 297 3.72 -24.34 8.09
CA PRO A 297 4.43 -23.50 9.08
C PRO A 297 4.09 -23.79 10.56
N ALA A 298 4.97 -23.34 11.46
CA ALA A 298 4.82 -23.44 12.92
C ALA A 298 3.80 -22.43 13.51
N PRO A 299 3.13 -22.78 14.64
CA PRO A 299 2.06 -21.98 15.24
C PRO A 299 2.53 -20.74 16.05
N VAL A 300 1.84 -19.60 15.92
CA VAL A 300 2.01 -18.35 16.71
C VAL A 300 0.85 -18.13 17.70
N ARG A 301 1.09 -18.22 19.02
CA ARG A 301 0.08 -17.91 20.05
C ARG A 301 -0.11 -16.40 20.22
N ILE A 302 -1.35 -15.98 20.48
CA ILE A 302 -1.67 -14.59 20.84
C ILE A 302 -1.51 -14.45 22.36
N GLY A 303 -0.78 -13.43 22.80
CA GLY A 303 -0.76 -13.05 24.20
C GLY A 303 -2.04 -12.34 24.64
N ARG A 304 -2.45 -12.58 25.89
CA ARG A 304 -3.47 -11.80 26.61
C ARG A 304 -3.35 -10.26 26.45
N PRO A 305 -2.16 -9.63 26.42
CA PRO A 305 -2.05 -8.18 26.27
C PRO A 305 -2.61 -7.63 24.96
N ALA A 306 -2.45 -8.33 23.84
CA ALA A 306 -2.96 -7.87 22.55
C ALA A 306 -4.50 -7.88 22.51
N ALA A 307 -5.11 -8.92 23.08
CA ALA A 307 -6.56 -9.03 23.20
C ALA A 307 -7.14 -7.96 24.12
N ALA A 308 -6.51 -7.74 25.29
CA ALA A 308 -6.92 -6.70 26.23
C ALA A 308 -6.84 -5.30 25.59
N ALA A 309 -5.74 -4.99 24.91
CA ALA A 309 -5.59 -3.71 24.22
C ALA A 309 -6.61 -3.54 23.08
N GLY A 310 -6.92 -4.61 22.33
CA GLY A 310 -7.98 -4.59 21.33
C GLY A 310 -9.36 -4.30 21.96
N LEU A 311 -9.67 -4.87 23.12
CA LEU A 311 -10.93 -4.59 23.82
C LEU A 311 -10.98 -3.16 24.40
N THR A 312 -9.88 -2.68 24.98
CA THR A 312 -9.79 -1.30 25.48
C THR A 312 -9.91 -0.29 24.33
N GLY A 313 -9.20 -0.51 23.23
CA GLY A 313 -9.30 0.33 22.03
C GLY A 313 -10.70 0.32 21.43
N LEU A 314 -11.38 -0.83 21.42
CA LEU A 314 -12.77 -0.96 20.99
C LEU A 314 -13.72 -0.15 21.87
N ALA A 315 -13.58 -0.23 23.20
CA ALA A 315 -14.40 0.55 24.12
C ALA A 315 -14.20 2.06 23.91
N LEU A 316 -12.95 2.52 23.81
CA LEU A 316 -12.63 3.92 23.54
C LEU A 316 -13.18 4.40 22.20
N ALA A 317 -13.11 3.57 21.17
CA ALA A 317 -13.62 3.88 19.84
C ALA A 317 -15.16 3.99 19.82
N VAL A 318 -15.86 3.12 20.56
CA VAL A 318 -17.33 3.21 20.71
C VAL A 318 -17.73 4.46 21.50
N VAL A 319 -16.98 4.82 22.55
CA VAL A 319 -17.19 6.07 23.30
C VAL A 319 -16.97 7.29 22.39
N ALA A 320 -15.90 7.28 21.60
CA ALA A 320 -15.60 8.33 20.64
C ALA A 320 -16.71 8.50 19.60
N TRP A 321 -17.18 7.39 19.01
CA TRP A 321 -18.30 7.38 18.07
C TRP A 321 -19.61 7.90 18.71
N ALA A 322 -19.94 7.44 19.91
CA ALA A 322 -21.15 7.91 20.60
C ALA A 322 -21.06 9.40 20.93
N TYR A 323 -19.89 9.89 21.34
CA TYR A 323 -19.68 11.31 21.66
C TYR A 323 -19.78 12.19 20.41
N THR A 324 -19.18 11.78 19.29
CA THR A 324 -19.30 12.54 18.05
C THR A 324 -20.75 12.59 17.56
N LEU A 325 -21.47 11.47 17.61
CA LEU A 325 -22.87 11.40 17.19
C LEU A 325 -23.80 12.27 18.06
N THR A 326 -23.66 12.20 19.38
CA THR A 326 -24.69 12.73 20.31
C THR A 326 -24.31 14.04 21.01
N VAL A 327 -23.05 14.48 20.90
CA VAL A 327 -22.55 15.72 21.50
C VAL A 327 -21.97 16.65 20.45
N LEU A 328 -21.01 16.20 19.63
CA LEU A 328 -20.39 17.10 18.65
C LEU A 328 -21.34 17.45 17.51
N THR A 329 -22.07 16.47 16.96
CA THR A 329 -22.96 16.70 15.81
C THR A 329 -24.07 17.69 16.13
N PRO A 330 -24.80 17.57 17.27
CA PRO A 330 -25.81 18.56 17.65
C PRO A 330 -25.24 19.94 17.99
N ALA A 331 -23.95 20.04 18.34
CA ALA A 331 -23.31 21.32 18.63
C ALA A 331 -22.87 22.08 17.35
N MET A 332 -22.80 21.40 16.19
CA MET A 332 -22.29 22.01 14.95
C MET A 332 -23.13 23.18 14.42
N PRO A 333 -24.47 23.21 14.52
CA PRO A 333 -25.26 24.39 14.13
C PRO A 333 -24.84 25.67 14.86
N GLY A 334 -24.66 25.61 16.18
CA GLY A 334 -24.20 26.75 16.96
C GLY A 334 -22.75 27.13 16.65
N THR A 335 -21.89 26.11 16.49
CA THR A 335 -20.46 26.28 16.18
C THR A 335 -20.26 26.94 14.81
N ALA A 336 -20.97 26.44 13.79
CA ALA A 336 -20.92 26.95 12.42
C ALA A 336 -21.49 28.37 12.31
N ALA A 337 -22.55 28.69 13.05
CA ALA A 337 -23.09 30.06 13.10
C ALA A 337 -22.15 31.06 13.78
N ALA A 338 -21.32 30.60 14.72
CA ALA A 338 -20.34 31.42 15.42
C ALA A 338 -18.97 31.50 14.71
N ALA A 339 -18.76 30.72 13.65
CA ALA A 339 -17.52 30.73 12.90
C ALA A 339 -17.32 32.09 12.21
N PRO A 340 -16.09 32.62 12.15
CA PRO A 340 -15.79 33.94 11.57
C PRO A 340 -15.94 34.02 10.03
N MET A 341 -16.44 32.96 9.38
CA MET A 341 -16.64 32.90 7.93
C MET A 341 -18.03 33.40 7.53
N PRO A 342 -18.15 34.26 6.49
CA PRO A 342 -19.45 34.70 5.99
C PRO A 342 -20.32 33.52 5.55
N GLY A 343 -21.46 33.31 6.20
CA GLY A 343 -22.38 32.18 5.92
C GLY A 343 -22.18 30.94 6.79
N GLY A 344 -21.23 30.99 7.74
CA GLY A 344 -20.83 29.86 8.56
C GLY A 344 -19.85 28.93 7.84
N ASP A 345 -19.36 27.93 8.56
CA ASP A 345 -18.38 26.97 8.04
C ASP A 345 -18.99 25.56 7.95
N GLY A 346 -19.27 25.12 6.72
CA GLY A 346 -19.81 23.78 6.44
C GLY A 346 -18.78 22.66 6.67
N GLU A 347 -17.48 22.97 6.68
CA GLU A 347 -16.41 21.99 6.87
C GLU A 347 -16.43 21.41 8.29
N LEU A 348 -16.98 22.14 9.26
CA LEU A 348 -17.13 21.68 10.64
C LEU A 348 -17.96 20.39 10.75
N TYR A 349 -19.03 20.30 9.95
CA TYR A 349 -19.88 19.10 9.90
C TYR A 349 -19.14 17.91 9.29
N LEU A 350 -18.32 18.18 8.26
CA LEU A 350 -17.48 17.18 7.63
C LEU A 350 -16.47 16.62 8.64
N TRP A 351 -15.74 17.48 9.36
CA TRP A 351 -14.77 17.06 10.37
C TRP A 351 -15.37 16.16 11.45
N VAL A 352 -16.56 16.50 11.93
CA VAL A 352 -17.28 15.66 12.92
C VAL A 352 -17.70 14.32 12.32
N ALA A 353 -18.21 14.30 11.09
CA ALA A 353 -18.57 13.05 10.40
C ALA A 353 -17.35 12.15 10.18
N GLU A 354 -16.21 12.72 9.79
CA GLU A 354 -14.97 11.97 9.57
C GLU A 354 -14.38 11.40 10.84
N LEU A 355 -14.34 12.19 11.91
CA LEU A 355 -13.91 11.72 13.22
C LEU A 355 -14.80 10.57 13.70
N ARG A 356 -16.10 10.65 13.41
CA ARG A 356 -17.06 9.60 13.72
C ARG A 356 -16.81 8.33 12.91
N TRP A 357 -16.60 8.42 11.61
CA TRP A 357 -16.27 7.27 10.77
C TRP A 357 -14.90 6.66 11.10
N ALA A 358 -13.93 7.49 11.49
CA ALA A 358 -12.63 7.04 11.97
C ALA A 358 -12.77 6.26 13.29
N SER A 359 -13.68 6.70 14.16
CA SER A 359 -14.01 5.99 15.39
C SER A 359 -14.66 4.62 15.11
N ILE A 360 -15.57 4.54 14.14
CA ILE A 360 -16.15 3.25 13.70
C ILE A 360 -15.07 2.32 13.14
N LEU A 361 -14.19 2.86 12.30
CA LEU A 361 -13.07 2.11 11.73
C LEU A 361 -12.11 1.60 12.81
N LEU A 362 -11.76 2.47 13.77
CA LEU A 362 -10.93 2.11 14.91
C LEU A 362 -11.58 0.98 15.73
N ALA A 363 -12.89 1.05 15.96
CA ALA A 363 -13.65 0.00 16.64
C ALA A 363 -13.55 -1.34 15.89
N ALA A 364 -13.72 -1.34 14.56
CA ALA A 364 -13.58 -2.55 13.74
C ALA A 364 -12.15 -3.12 13.78
N VAL A 365 -11.12 -2.28 13.67
CA VAL A 365 -9.71 -2.70 13.74
C VAL A 365 -9.34 -3.24 15.13
N CYS A 366 -9.84 -2.62 16.19
CA CYS A 366 -9.63 -3.03 17.58
C CYS A 366 -10.33 -4.36 17.90
N LEU A 367 -11.57 -4.55 17.42
CA LEU A 367 -12.26 -5.83 17.49
C LEU A 367 -11.47 -6.89 16.72
N PHE A 368 -11.04 -6.58 15.49
CA PHE A 368 -10.23 -7.50 14.68
C PHE A 368 -8.97 -7.94 15.40
N LEU A 369 -8.27 -7.03 16.09
CA LEU A 369 -7.12 -7.33 16.95
C LEU A 369 -7.51 -8.25 18.12
N ALA A 370 -8.62 -7.95 18.80
CA ALA A 370 -9.08 -8.71 19.97
C ALA A 370 -9.47 -10.16 19.63
N VAL A 371 -9.96 -10.40 18.41
CA VAL A 371 -10.44 -11.71 17.96
C VAL A 371 -9.56 -12.36 16.88
N VAL A 372 -8.31 -11.92 16.74
CA VAL A 372 -7.48 -12.24 15.57
C VAL A 372 -7.17 -13.75 15.37
N ASP A 373 -7.25 -14.56 16.43
CA ASP A 373 -7.15 -16.03 16.44
C ASP A 373 -8.42 -16.77 16.03
N ARG A 374 -9.54 -16.06 15.93
CA ARG A 374 -10.83 -16.68 15.66
C ARG A 374 -11.08 -16.82 14.16
N PRO A 375 -11.68 -17.90 13.67
CA PRO A 375 -11.79 -18.18 12.24
C PRO A 375 -12.53 -17.06 11.48
N ARG A 376 -13.54 -16.47 12.11
CA ARG A 376 -14.40 -15.42 11.51
C ARG A 376 -14.03 -14.01 11.96
N ALA A 377 -12.79 -13.75 12.38
CA ALA A 377 -12.34 -12.43 12.84
C ALA A 377 -12.64 -11.29 11.85
N VAL A 378 -12.39 -11.52 10.55
CA VAL A 378 -12.65 -10.52 9.49
C VAL A 378 -14.15 -10.22 9.36
N ALA A 379 -14.97 -11.27 9.32
CA ALA A 379 -16.42 -11.13 9.23
C ALA A 379 -17.00 -10.42 10.47
N SER A 380 -16.49 -10.77 11.66
CA SER A 380 -16.83 -10.13 12.93
C SER A 380 -16.55 -8.62 12.91
N ALA A 381 -15.34 -8.20 12.51
CA ALA A 381 -15.00 -6.78 12.38
C ALA A 381 -15.85 -6.05 11.33
N GLY A 382 -16.12 -6.70 10.19
CA GLY A 382 -16.99 -6.15 9.15
C GLY A 382 -18.43 -5.96 9.61
N VAL A 383 -18.99 -6.95 10.33
CA VAL A 383 -20.34 -6.85 10.90
C VAL A 383 -20.42 -5.72 11.92
N LEU A 384 -19.41 -5.55 12.79
CA LEU A 384 -19.37 -4.41 13.72
C LEU A 384 -19.37 -3.07 12.97
N GLY A 385 -18.52 -2.93 11.95
CA GLY A 385 -18.46 -1.70 11.15
C GLY A 385 -19.80 -1.36 10.48
N VAL A 386 -20.44 -2.35 9.84
CA VAL A 386 -21.76 -2.17 9.22
C VAL A 386 -22.84 -1.84 10.25
N ALA A 387 -22.85 -2.52 11.40
CA ALA A 387 -23.81 -2.26 12.46
C ALA A 387 -23.68 -0.84 13.04
N LEU A 388 -22.45 -0.38 13.28
CA LEU A 388 -22.20 0.98 13.76
C LEU A 388 -22.53 2.04 12.71
N LEU A 389 -22.25 1.79 11.42
CA LEU A 389 -22.67 2.69 10.33
C LEU A 389 -24.20 2.75 10.18
N GLY A 390 -24.89 1.62 10.36
CA GLY A 390 -26.35 1.60 10.36
C GLY A 390 -26.94 2.35 11.56
N ALA A 391 -26.35 2.17 12.75
CA ALA A 391 -26.72 2.90 13.95
C ALA A 391 -26.41 4.39 13.84
N ASP A 392 -25.32 4.75 13.17
CA ASP A 392 -24.92 6.12 12.89
C ASP A 392 -25.97 6.87 12.06
N GLY A 393 -26.29 6.33 10.87
CA GLY A 393 -27.30 6.95 10.00
C GLY A 393 -28.70 6.97 10.62
N LEU A 394 -29.05 6.02 11.49
CA LEU A 394 -30.30 6.06 12.25
C LEU A 394 -30.27 7.15 13.33
N GLY A 395 -29.17 7.26 14.07
CA GLY A 395 -29.00 8.26 15.13
C GLY A 395 -29.07 9.69 14.60
N GLU A 396 -28.44 9.96 13.46
CA GLU A 396 -28.54 11.27 12.80
C GLU A 396 -29.96 11.61 12.38
N ARG A 397 -30.67 10.66 11.75
CA ARG A 397 -32.06 10.87 11.31
C ARG A 397 -33.04 11.11 12.45
N LEU A 398 -32.76 10.52 13.61
CA LEU A 398 -33.57 10.72 14.81
C LEU A 398 -33.20 11.99 15.58
N GLY A 399 -32.17 12.74 15.16
CA GLY A 399 -31.69 13.92 15.88
C GLY A 399 -31.22 13.56 17.29
N ALA A 400 -30.52 12.43 17.44
CA ALA A 400 -30.17 11.89 18.75
C ALA A 400 -29.19 12.81 19.50
N GLU A 401 -29.65 13.51 20.53
CA GLU A 401 -28.86 14.46 21.31
C GLU A 401 -28.97 14.25 22.84
N GLY A 402 -27.95 14.72 23.56
CA GLY A 402 -27.92 14.71 25.02
C GLY A 402 -27.54 13.37 25.67
N LEU A 403 -27.57 13.33 27.01
CA LEU A 403 -27.06 12.19 27.79
C LEU A 403 -27.83 10.89 27.56
N GLY A 404 -29.15 10.98 27.32
CA GLY A 404 -29.98 9.82 27.02
C GLY A 404 -29.61 9.18 25.68
N ALA A 405 -29.43 10.00 24.64
CA ALA A 405 -28.95 9.55 23.34
C ALA A 405 -27.53 8.96 23.43
N PHE A 406 -26.64 9.59 24.20
CA PHE A 406 -25.28 9.08 24.43
C PHE A 406 -25.30 7.69 25.08
N ALA A 407 -26.08 7.51 26.15
CA ALA A 407 -26.23 6.22 26.82
C ALA A 407 -26.82 5.14 25.88
N LEU A 408 -27.82 5.51 25.07
CA LEU A 408 -28.41 4.62 24.07
C LEU A 408 -27.37 4.23 23.00
N ALA A 409 -26.61 5.19 22.48
CA ALA A 409 -25.54 4.93 21.52
C ALA A 409 -24.50 3.98 22.11
N LEU A 410 -24.04 4.20 23.35
CA LEU A 410 -23.13 3.27 24.04
C LEU A 410 -23.73 1.86 24.18
N ALA A 411 -25.01 1.74 24.52
CA ALA A 411 -25.69 0.45 24.61
C ALA A 411 -25.75 -0.27 23.26
N VAL A 412 -26.11 0.45 22.18
CA VAL A 412 -26.14 -0.08 20.81
C VAL A 412 -24.75 -0.52 20.38
N GLY A 413 -23.73 0.32 20.58
CA GLY A 413 -22.33 0.00 20.25
C GLY A 413 -21.81 -1.20 21.05
N GLY A 414 -22.14 -1.29 22.34
CA GLY A 414 -21.81 -2.43 23.19
C GLY A 414 -22.47 -3.74 22.73
N VAL A 415 -23.77 -3.70 22.41
CA VAL A 415 -24.51 -4.87 21.89
C VAL A 415 -23.94 -5.31 20.53
N ALA A 416 -23.64 -4.37 19.64
CA ALA A 416 -23.01 -4.64 18.35
C ALA A 416 -21.63 -5.30 18.54
N ALA A 417 -20.79 -4.75 19.43
CA ALA A 417 -19.47 -5.30 19.77
C ALA A 417 -19.55 -6.72 20.32
N VAL A 418 -20.42 -6.98 21.30
CA VAL A 418 -20.59 -8.32 21.89
C VAL A 418 -21.11 -9.32 20.86
N SER A 419 -22.10 -8.92 20.05
CA SER A 419 -22.67 -9.77 19.00
C SER A 419 -21.63 -10.12 17.94
N ALA A 420 -20.88 -9.11 17.47
CA ALA A 420 -19.79 -9.31 16.53
C ALA A 420 -18.68 -10.21 17.12
N ALA A 421 -18.29 -10.02 18.38
CA ALA A 421 -17.28 -10.85 19.03
C ALA A 421 -17.73 -12.32 19.16
N LYS A 422 -19.02 -12.59 19.44
CA LYS A 422 -19.60 -13.93 19.44
C LYS A 422 -19.52 -14.60 18.06
N LEU A 423 -19.78 -13.84 16.99
CA LEU A 423 -19.70 -14.35 15.61
C LEU A 423 -18.30 -14.80 15.19
N ALA A 424 -17.25 -14.29 15.85
CA ALA A 424 -15.87 -14.62 15.51
C ALA A 424 -15.56 -16.13 15.69
N GLY A 425 -16.27 -16.82 16.60
CA GLY A 425 -16.15 -18.26 16.86
C GLY A 425 -15.05 -18.61 17.89
N PRO A 426 -14.83 -19.90 18.18
CA PRO A 426 -13.76 -20.33 19.09
C PRO A 426 -12.36 -20.16 18.48
N SER A 427 -11.33 -20.02 19.32
CA SER A 427 -9.93 -19.87 18.89
C SER A 427 -9.43 -21.08 18.08
N TYR A 428 -8.73 -20.85 16.97
CA TYR A 428 -8.20 -21.89 16.07
C TYR A 428 -6.66 -21.86 15.96
N PRO A 429 -5.99 -22.96 15.56
CA PRO A 429 -4.53 -23.03 15.45
C PRO A 429 -3.92 -22.11 14.38
N HIS A 430 -2.63 -21.85 14.55
CA HIS A 430 -2.08 -20.49 14.59
C HIS A 430 -1.36 -19.95 13.34
N ALA A 431 -1.50 -20.56 12.16
CA ALA A 431 -0.75 -20.10 10.97
C ALA A 431 -1.25 -18.75 10.43
N VAL A 432 -2.53 -18.43 10.63
CA VAL A 432 -3.20 -17.24 10.06
C VAL A 432 -3.09 -16.01 10.98
N VAL A 433 -2.86 -16.22 12.27
CA VAL A 433 -2.80 -15.18 13.31
C VAL A 433 -1.78 -14.10 12.98
N ARG A 434 -0.56 -14.51 12.64
CA ARG A 434 0.52 -13.57 12.34
C ARG A 434 0.22 -12.71 11.12
N GLN A 435 -0.41 -13.29 10.10
CA GLN A 435 -0.81 -12.55 8.90
C GLN A 435 -1.85 -11.51 9.27
N ARG A 436 -2.87 -11.92 10.03
CA ARG A 436 -3.91 -10.99 10.45
C ARG A 436 -3.38 -9.88 11.35
N LEU A 437 -2.51 -10.17 12.33
CA LEU A 437 -1.83 -9.15 13.15
C LEU A 437 -1.00 -8.19 12.30
N THR A 438 -0.32 -8.69 11.26
CA THR A 438 0.42 -7.84 10.33
C THR A 438 -0.53 -6.95 9.52
N ALA A 439 -1.69 -7.47 9.12
CA ALA A 439 -2.71 -6.70 8.43
C ALA A 439 -3.31 -5.63 9.35
N THR A 440 -3.63 -5.97 10.61
CA THR A 440 -4.07 -5.00 11.61
C THR A 440 -3.05 -3.88 11.79
N ALA A 441 -1.76 -4.23 11.89
CA ALA A 441 -0.69 -3.25 12.07
C ALA A 441 -0.62 -2.26 10.90
N ILE A 442 -0.69 -2.77 9.67
CA ILE A 442 -0.63 -1.94 8.47
C ILE A 442 -1.90 -1.08 8.36
N ALA A 443 -3.09 -1.67 8.56
CA ALA A 443 -4.35 -0.93 8.48
C ALA A 443 -4.38 0.22 9.49
N ALA A 444 -4.06 -0.06 10.77
CA ALA A 444 -4.02 0.97 11.80
C ALA A 444 -2.96 2.05 11.52
N ALA A 445 -1.78 1.67 11.02
CA ALA A 445 -0.74 2.62 10.67
C ALA A 445 -1.12 3.52 9.48
N VAL A 446 -1.81 2.98 8.48
CA VAL A 446 -2.32 3.75 7.33
C VAL A 446 -3.44 4.69 7.75
N CYS A 447 -4.27 4.28 8.72
CA CYS A 447 -5.39 5.09 9.21
C CYS A 447 -4.96 6.21 10.17
N TRP A 448 -3.79 6.08 10.81
CA TRP A 448 -3.21 7.08 11.70
C TRP A 448 -3.19 8.52 11.14
N PRO A 449 -2.55 8.79 9.98
CA PRO A 449 -2.41 10.15 9.48
C PRO A 449 -3.70 10.70 8.85
N LEU A 450 -4.75 9.90 8.70
CA LEU A 450 -5.92 10.30 7.90
C LEU A 450 -6.76 11.39 8.54
N LEU A 451 -6.72 11.50 9.86
CA LEU A 451 -7.44 12.55 10.58
C LEU A 451 -6.69 13.88 10.51
N GLY A 452 -5.37 13.89 10.66
CA GLY A 452 -4.56 15.11 10.53
C GLY A 452 -4.48 15.61 9.08
N ALA A 453 -4.48 14.68 8.12
CA ALA A 453 -4.55 14.92 6.68
C ALA A 453 -5.71 15.79 6.18
N GLN A 454 -6.86 15.71 6.86
CA GLN A 454 -8.07 16.43 6.48
C GLN A 454 -8.14 17.82 7.09
N SER A 455 -7.02 18.29 7.65
CA SER A 455 -6.99 19.50 8.46
C SER A 455 -8.02 19.48 9.59
N THR A 456 -8.51 18.29 10.01
CA THR A 456 -9.40 18.18 11.16
C THR A 456 -8.64 18.80 12.33
N PRO A 457 -9.16 19.87 12.94
CA PRO A 457 -8.36 20.77 13.75
C PRO A 457 -7.77 19.99 14.91
N LEU A 458 -6.44 19.94 14.95
CA LEU A 458 -5.67 19.46 16.11
C LEU A 458 -5.48 20.59 17.14
N VAL A 459 -5.88 21.80 16.78
CA VAL A 459 -5.78 23.02 17.56
C VAL A 459 -7.18 23.53 17.85
N ASN A 460 -7.39 23.97 19.09
CA ASN A 460 -8.68 24.56 19.43
C ASN A 460 -8.76 25.97 18.87
N HIS A 461 -9.65 26.19 17.89
CA HIS A 461 -10.06 27.55 17.54
C HIS A 461 -11.10 28.03 18.57
N PRO A 462 -11.17 29.33 18.90
CA PRO A 462 -12.04 29.83 19.97
C PRO A 462 -13.52 29.48 19.82
N PHE A 463 -13.98 29.28 18.57
CA PHE A 463 -15.36 28.93 18.25
C PHE A 463 -15.62 27.42 18.25
N LEU A 464 -14.59 26.57 18.23
CA LEU A 464 -14.75 25.11 18.18
C LEU A 464 -15.00 24.51 19.57
N PRO A 465 -15.82 23.45 19.66
CA PRO A 465 -15.94 22.71 20.90
C PRO A 465 -14.62 21.99 21.21
N LEU A 466 -14.09 22.20 22.41
CA LEU A 466 -12.83 21.59 22.88
C LEU A 466 -12.79 20.06 22.71
N GLY A 467 -13.95 19.41 22.74
CA GLY A 467 -14.06 17.97 22.53
C GLY A 467 -13.61 17.50 21.15
N LEU A 468 -13.69 18.35 20.10
CA LEU A 468 -13.28 18.00 18.74
C LEU A 468 -11.76 17.74 18.64
N PRO A 469 -10.85 18.71 18.92
CA PRO A 469 -9.41 18.47 18.82
C PRO A 469 -8.89 17.39 19.78
N ILE A 470 -9.47 17.32 20.99
CA ILE A 470 -9.12 16.27 21.97
C ILE A 470 -9.41 14.89 21.39
N LEU A 471 -10.61 14.71 20.83
CA LEU A 471 -11.06 13.42 20.34
C LEU A 471 -10.34 13.03 19.05
N THR A 472 -10.08 13.97 18.14
CA THR A 472 -9.23 13.76 16.95
C THR A 472 -7.86 13.23 17.35
N THR A 473 -7.19 13.91 18.29
CA THR A 473 -5.88 13.49 18.80
C THR A 473 -5.94 12.11 19.47
N ALA A 474 -6.99 11.83 20.25
CA ALA A 474 -7.16 10.55 20.94
C ALA A 474 -7.40 9.38 19.97
N VAL A 475 -8.23 9.58 18.93
CA VAL A 475 -8.52 8.55 17.91
C VAL A 475 -7.27 8.29 17.07
N MET A 476 -6.53 9.33 16.68
CA MET A 476 -5.21 9.17 16.06
C MET A 476 -4.32 8.34 16.97
N LEU A 477 -4.06 8.80 18.22
CA LEU A 477 -3.23 8.11 19.21
C LEU A 477 -3.55 6.60 19.28
N ALA A 478 -4.85 6.26 19.36
CA ALA A 478 -5.31 4.90 19.44
C ALA A 478 -4.94 4.05 18.20
N PHE A 479 -5.08 4.57 16.98
CA PHE A 479 -4.60 3.88 15.77
C PHE A 479 -3.10 3.58 15.85
N GLY A 480 -2.30 4.53 16.35
CA GLY A 480 -0.85 4.40 16.41
C GLY A 480 -0.42 3.33 17.40
N VAL A 481 -1.06 3.33 18.58
CA VAL A 481 -0.85 2.33 19.63
C VAL A 481 -1.24 0.94 19.13
N VAL A 482 -2.41 0.81 18.49
CA VAL A 482 -2.88 -0.45 17.90
C VAL A 482 -1.92 -0.97 16.83
N ALA A 483 -1.41 -0.08 15.97
CA ALA A 483 -0.45 -0.44 14.93
C ALA A 483 0.83 -1.07 15.51
N VAL A 484 1.40 -0.43 16.53
CA VAL A 484 2.62 -0.89 17.23
C VAL A 484 2.37 -2.21 17.94
N LEU A 485 1.28 -2.30 18.71
CA LEU A 485 0.93 -3.51 19.45
C LEU A 485 0.74 -4.71 18.53
N ALA A 486 -0.02 -4.52 17.45
CA ALA A 486 -0.24 -5.55 16.45
C ALA A 486 1.08 -5.98 15.77
N ALA A 487 1.96 -5.02 15.43
CA ALA A 487 3.26 -5.30 14.83
C ALA A 487 4.21 -6.07 15.75
N ARG A 488 4.23 -5.72 17.05
CA ARG A 488 5.05 -6.40 18.06
C ARG A 488 4.53 -7.80 18.39
N THR A 489 3.22 -7.94 18.53
CA THR A 489 2.56 -9.24 18.75
C THR A 489 2.78 -10.16 17.54
N ALA A 490 2.73 -9.64 16.31
CA ALA A 490 3.06 -10.39 15.09
C ALA A 490 4.52 -10.91 15.08
N ARG A 491 5.36 -10.45 16.00
CA ARG A 491 6.74 -10.91 16.17
C ARG A 491 6.98 -11.77 17.41
N GLY A 492 5.98 -11.96 18.26
CA GLY A 492 6.15 -12.63 19.55
C GLY A 492 7.07 -11.88 20.50
N ARG A 493 7.15 -10.54 20.40
CA ARG A 493 7.93 -9.70 21.33
C ARG A 493 7.00 -8.85 22.17
N GLU A 494 6.83 -9.21 23.44
CA GLU A 494 5.89 -8.56 24.37
C GLU A 494 6.58 -7.64 25.38
N SER A 495 7.68 -6.97 25.01
CA SER A 495 8.27 -5.97 25.92
C SER A 495 7.35 -4.73 25.98
N GLY A 496 6.74 -4.49 27.15
CA GLY A 496 5.85 -3.35 27.40
C GLY A 496 6.55 -2.00 27.27
N ALA A 497 7.81 -1.89 27.71
CA ALA A 497 8.57 -0.64 27.65
C ALA A 497 8.75 -0.10 26.22
N ALA A 498 9.06 -0.97 25.26
CA ALA A 498 9.21 -0.53 23.87
C ALA A 498 7.86 -0.23 23.21
N THR A 499 6.76 -0.88 23.61
CA THR A 499 5.42 -0.47 23.18
C THR A 499 5.10 0.94 23.72
N ALA A 500 5.38 1.20 25.00
CA ALA A 500 5.17 2.50 25.62
C ALA A 500 6.00 3.60 24.95
N LEU A 501 7.27 3.32 24.62
CA LEU A 501 8.12 4.24 23.87
C LEU A 501 7.52 4.59 22.50
N PHE A 502 7.04 3.60 21.74
CA PHE A 502 6.45 3.87 20.43
C PHE A 502 5.10 4.58 20.52
N ALA A 503 4.30 4.27 21.54
CA ALA A 503 3.08 5.02 21.84
C ALA A 503 3.39 6.49 22.19
N LEU A 504 4.46 6.74 22.95
CA LEU A 504 4.95 8.09 23.27
C LEU A 504 5.41 8.82 21.99
N VAL A 505 6.11 8.15 21.08
CA VAL A 505 6.50 8.73 19.78
C VAL A 505 5.26 9.07 18.95
N ALA A 506 4.25 8.19 18.93
CA ALA A 506 2.98 8.48 18.27
C ALA A 506 2.32 9.72 18.87
N ALA A 507 2.23 9.79 20.20
CA ALA A 507 1.66 10.93 20.92
C ALA A 507 2.42 12.23 20.62
N ALA A 508 3.74 12.20 20.67
CA ALA A 508 4.59 13.35 20.40
C ALA A 508 4.45 13.84 18.96
N LEU A 509 4.29 12.93 17.99
CA LEU A 509 4.02 13.29 16.60
C LEU A 509 2.62 13.91 16.45
N SER A 510 1.56 13.34 17.03
CA SER A 510 0.22 13.94 16.98
C SER A 510 0.16 15.32 17.63
N VAL A 511 0.72 15.45 18.84
CA VAL A 511 0.76 16.73 19.56
C VAL A 511 1.65 17.73 18.83
N GLY A 512 2.80 17.28 18.32
CA GLY A 512 3.69 18.07 17.50
C GLY A 512 3.00 18.60 16.25
N SER A 513 2.26 17.76 15.52
CA SER A 513 1.44 18.19 14.37
C SER A 513 0.49 19.32 14.75
N GLY A 514 -0.24 19.18 15.86
CA GLY A 514 -1.13 20.24 16.34
C GLY A 514 -0.39 21.54 16.70
N VAL A 515 0.76 21.46 17.38
CA VAL A 515 1.56 22.65 17.70
C VAL A 515 2.06 23.34 16.43
N VAL A 516 2.55 22.58 15.44
CA VAL A 516 2.99 23.17 14.16
C VAL A 516 1.80 23.78 13.43
N GLN A 517 0.61 23.15 13.44
CA GLN A 517 -0.60 23.70 12.82
C GLN A 517 -0.99 25.04 13.45
N HIS A 518 -0.89 25.14 14.78
CA HIS A 518 -1.16 26.38 15.49
C HIS A 518 -0.17 27.51 15.11
N VAL A 519 1.11 27.18 14.92
CA VAL A 519 2.17 28.15 14.67
C VAL A 519 2.20 28.64 13.22
N TYR A 520 1.94 27.75 12.26
CA TYR A 520 2.10 28.04 10.83
C TYR A 520 0.77 28.32 10.10
N GLY A 521 -0.38 28.15 10.78
CA GLY A 521 -1.71 28.30 10.18
C GLY A 521 -2.08 27.14 9.24
N ASP A 522 -3.31 27.16 8.74
CA ASP A 522 -3.87 26.09 7.89
C ASP A 522 -3.31 26.06 6.45
N GLU A 523 -2.43 26.99 6.09
CA GLU A 523 -1.91 27.14 4.72
C GLU A 523 -0.85 26.10 4.32
N GLN A 524 -0.40 25.23 5.23
CA GLN A 524 0.65 24.24 4.95
C GLN A 524 0.29 22.77 5.31
N PRO A 525 -0.84 22.23 4.79
CA PRO A 525 -1.27 20.85 5.06
C PRO A 525 -0.21 19.80 4.72
N ASP A 526 0.63 20.08 3.73
CA ASP A 526 1.69 19.21 3.23
C ASP A 526 2.78 18.92 4.28
N VAL A 527 3.10 19.88 5.17
CA VAL A 527 4.16 19.74 6.18
C VAL A 527 3.68 18.89 7.35
N PHE A 528 2.43 19.06 7.79
CA PHE A 528 1.81 18.25 8.85
C PHE A 528 1.74 16.80 8.44
N LEU A 529 1.28 16.58 7.21
CA LEU A 529 1.18 15.27 6.62
C LEU A 529 2.55 14.56 6.56
N LEU A 530 3.62 15.28 6.20
CA LEU A 530 4.98 14.74 6.19
C LEU A 530 5.39 14.22 7.57
N LEU A 531 5.12 14.98 8.64
CA LEU A 531 5.43 14.58 10.02
C LEU A 531 4.65 13.34 10.45
N GLU A 532 3.37 13.25 10.10
CA GLU A 532 2.53 12.11 10.45
C GLU A 532 2.89 10.84 9.67
N ILE A 533 3.29 11.01 8.40
CA ILE A 533 3.80 9.92 7.56
C ILE A 533 5.10 9.33 8.12
N LEU A 534 5.90 10.07 8.89
CA LEU A 534 7.11 9.55 9.55
C LEU A 534 6.82 8.44 10.58
N TYR A 535 5.57 8.28 11.04
CA TYR A 535 5.18 7.19 11.93
C TYR A 535 5.13 5.82 11.22
N LEU A 536 4.84 5.80 9.92
CA LEU A 536 4.81 4.60 9.08
C LEU A 536 6.16 3.86 9.02
N PRO A 537 7.30 4.54 8.79
CA PRO A 537 8.62 3.95 8.95
C PRO A 537 8.83 3.25 10.30
N VAL A 538 8.31 3.79 11.41
CA VAL A 538 8.42 3.18 12.74
C VAL A 538 7.68 1.84 12.80
N VAL A 539 6.43 1.78 12.35
CA VAL A 539 5.67 0.52 12.29
C VAL A 539 6.33 -0.48 11.33
N ALA A 540 6.84 0.00 10.19
CA ALA A 540 7.59 -0.81 9.25
C ALA A 540 8.89 -1.35 9.88
N TRP A 541 9.61 -0.58 10.69
CA TRP A 541 10.75 -1.06 11.47
C TRP A 541 10.35 -2.20 12.37
N ILE A 542 9.28 -1.99 13.14
CA ILE A 542 8.80 -2.98 14.09
C ILE A 542 8.39 -4.24 13.34
N LEU A 543 7.84 -4.18 12.13
CA LEU A 543 7.50 -5.37 11.34
C LEU A 543 8.70 -6.04 10.66
N LEU A 544 9.73 -5.27 10.28
CA LEU A 544 10.81 -5.71 9.36
C LEU A 544 12.19 -5.90 10.01
N HIS A 545 12.47 -5.27 11.14
CA HIS A 545 13.73 -5.38 11.89
C HIS A 545 13.94 -6.73 12.60
N ARG A 546 14.35 -7.77 11.87
CA ARG A 546 14.73 -9.04 12.50
C ARG A 546 16.08 -8.87 13.21
N GLU A 547 16.20 -9.36 14.45
CA GLU A 547 17.51 -9.65 15.06
C GLU A 547 18.28 -10.57 14.09
N GLY A 548 19.42 -10.10 13.58
CA GLY A 548 20.23 -10.83 12.62
C GLY A 548 19.88 -10.63 11.13
N SER A 549 18.81 -9.91 10.75
CA SER A 549 18.58 -9.60 9.33
C SER A 549 19.46 -8.44 8.87
N ARG A 550 20.18 -8.64 7.77
CA ARG A 550 21.18 -7.69 7.25
C ARG A 550 20.53 -6.30 7.04
N ARG A 551 21.13 -5.27 7.66
CA ARG A 551 20.66 -3.86 7.75
C ARG A 551 20.04 -3.33 6.44
N TRP A 552 20.65 -3.60 5.28
CA TRP A 552 20.16 -3.13 3.98
C TRP A 552 18.86 -3.76 3.46
N THR A 553 18.56 -5.02 3.79
CA THR A 553 17.24 -5.61 3.45
C THR A 553 16.14 -5.06 4.33
N ALA A 554 16.47 -4.66 5.57
CA ALA A 554 15.56 -3.88 6.37
C ALA A 554 15.37 -2.52 5.69
N VAL A 555 16.44 -1.76 5.42
CA VAL A 555 16.37 -0.43 4.76
C VAL A 555 15.61 -0.44 3.42
N ALA A 556 15.81 -1.42 2.54
CA ALA A 556 15.06 -1.49 1.28
C ALA A 556 13.58 -1.88 1.47
N ARG A 557 13.26 -2.67 2.50
CA ARG A 557 11.86 -3.01 2.85
C ARG A 557 11.18 -1.86 3.59
N TRP A 558 11.95 -1.12 4.38
CA TRP A 558 11.59 0.14 4.99
C TRP A 558 11.25 1.15 3.90
N ALA A 559 12.18 1.45 2.99
CA ALA A 559 11.92 2.31 1.85
C ALA A 559 10.69 1.84 1.07
N GLY A 560 10.51 0.53 0.84
CA GLY A 560 9.32 0.00 0.19
C GLY A 560 8.00 0.26 0.93
N LEU A 561 7.91 0.01 2.25
CA LEU A 561 6.68 0.25 3.04
C LEU A 561 6.45 1.73 3.32
N THR A 562 7.52 2.45 3.66
CA THR A 562 7.56 3.90 3.85
C THR A 562 7.27 4.65 2.56
N LEU A 563 7.49 4.08 1.37
CA LEU A 563 7.01 4.64 0.10
C LEU A 563 5.57 4.16 -0.15
N VAL A 564 5.27 2.87 -0.07
CA VAL A 564 3.92 2.34 -0.38
C VAL A 564 2.80 3.02 0.42
N THR A 565 3.05 3.44 1.66
CA THR A 565 1.98 4.06 2.45
C THR A 565 1.68 5.52 2.10
N PRO A 566 2.65 6.45 1.95
CA PRO A 566 2.42 7.72 1.26
C PRO A 566 1.87 7.53 -0.16
N ALA A 567 2.09 6.39 -0.81
CA ALA A 567 1.43 6.00 -2.06
C ALA A 567 -0.04 5.76 -1.90
N LEU A 568 -0.40 4.92 -0.93
CA LEU A 568 -1.77 4.59 -0.60
C LEU A 568 -2.51 5.85 -0.14
N TYR A 569 -1.81 6.76 0.51
CA TYR A 569 -2.32 8.05 0.95
C TYR A 569 -2.40 9.09 -0.19
N ALA A 570 -1.34 9.29 -0.99
CA ALA A 570 -1.33 10.28 -2.07
C ALA A 570 -2.26 9.89 -3.21
N ALA A 571 -2.32 8.61 -3.59
CA ALA A 571 -3.31 8.13 -4.55
C ALA A 571 -4.76 8.17 -4.03
N PHE A 572 -4.96 8.63 -2.81
CA PHE A 572 -6.24 8.65 -2.12
C PHE A 572 -6.68 10.08 -1.78
N VAL A 573 -5.76 10.93 -1.31
CA VAL A 573 -5.98 12.37 -1.18
C VAL A 573 -6.13 13.00 -2.55
N TYR A 574 -5.23 12.65 -3.48
CA TYR A 574 -5.36 13.12 -4.85
C TYR A 574 -6.32 12.24 -5.65
N GLY A 575 -6.54 10.99 -5.26
CA GLY A 575 -7.50 10.06 -5.88
C GLY A 575 -8.75 9.88 -5.03
N GLY A 576 -9.46 10.98 -4.77
CA GLY A 576 -10.76 11.05 -4.10
C GLY A 576 -11.77 9.94 -4.40
N VAL A 577 -12.09 9.16 -3.38
CA VAL A 577 -13.20 8.20 -3.38
C VAL A 577 -14.52 8.96 -3.17
N SER A 578 -14.78 9.96 -4.02
CA SER A 578 -15.97 10.81 -3.98
C SER A 578 -17.24 9.98 -4.07
N GLY A 579 -17.28 8.95 -4.93
CA GLY A 579 -18.47 8.10 -5.11
C GLY A 579 -18.96 7.40 -3.81
N PRO A 580 -18.13 6.59 -3.12
CA PRO A 580 -18.53 5.96 -1.85
C PRO A 580 -18.77 6.95 -0.71
N ALA A 581 -17.99 8.03 -0.60
CA ALA A 581 -18.23 9.07 0.41
C ALA A 581 -19.58 9.78 0.16
N GLU A 582 -19.83 10.20 -1.07
CA GLU A 582 -21.10 10.81 -1.49
C GLU A 582 -22.29 9.86 -1.31
N ALA A 583 -22.13 8.57 -1.61
CA ALA A 583 -23.17 7.58 -1.36
C ALA A 583 -23.47 7.42 0.14
N LEU A 584 -22.46 7.49 1.01
CA LEU A 584 -22.63 7.45 2.47
C LEU A 584 -23.29 8.73 2.99
N PHE A 585 -22.90 9.92 2.51
CA PHE A 585 -23.55 11.18 2.86
C PHE A 585 -25.02 11.20 2.38
N ARG A 586 -25.29 10.79 1.15
CA ARG A 586 -26.67 10.65 0.63
C ARG A 586 -27.48 9.64 1.44
N TRP A 587 -26.87 8.52 1.84
CA TRP A 587 -27.51 7.54 2.73
C TRP A 587 -27.88 8.20 4.07
N ASN A 588 -26.97 8.98 4.65
CA ASN A 588 -27.19 9.69 5.91
C ASN A 588 -28.16 10.88 5.78
N GLY A 589 -28.65 11.19 4.57
CA GLY A 589 -29.61 12.26 4.34
C GLY A 589 -28.97 13.65 4.31
N THR A 590 -27.64 13.73 4.23
CA THR A 590 -26.90 14.98 4.08
C THR A 590 -26.58 15.21 2.60
N SER A 591 -26.97 16.36 2.05
CA SER A 591 -26.59 16.76 0.69
C SER A 591 -25.33 17.62 0.74
N TYR A 592 -24.20 17.06 0.31
CA TYR A 592 -22.94 17.80 0.12
C TYR A 592 -22.80 18.16 -1.37
N PRO A 593 -22.62 19.44 -1.74
CA PRO A 593 -21.36 19.81 -2.38
C PRO A 593 -20.94 21.27 -2.08
N ALA A 594 -19.88 21.45 -1.29
CA ALA A 594 -19.00 22.62 -1.35
C ALA A 594 -17.67 22.22 -0.67
N ASP A 595 -16.61 22.18 -1.47
CA ASP A 595 -15.19 22.24 -1.06
C ASP A 595 -14.48 21.03 -0.40
N GLY A 596 -15.18 19.99 0.09
CA GLY A 596 -14.53 18.86 0.80
C GLY A 596 -14.85 17.43 0.30
N ILE A 597 -13.82 16.61 0.01
CA ILE A 597 -13.96 15.16 -0.23
C ILE A 597 -13.76 14.44 1.10
N SER A 598 -14.72 13.62 1.56
CA SER A 598 -14.43 12.78 2.74
C SER A 598 -13.45 11.66 2.39
N LEU A 599 -12.39 11.60 3.18
CA LEU A 599 -11.29 10.68 3.01
C LEU A 599 -11.58 9.36 3.78
N VAL A 600 -11.96 9.43 5.05
CA VAL A 600 -11.87 8.29 5.98
C VAL A 600 -12.50 6.96 5.47
N PRO A 601 -13.73 6.92 4.90
CA PRO A 601 -14.36 5.66 4.48
C PRO A 601 -13.66 4.99 3.28
N GLY A 602 -13.26 5.76 2.27
CA GLY A 602 -12.53 5.24 1.11
C GLY A 602 -11.16 4.67 1.52
N CYS A 603 -10.52 5.33 2.49
CA CYS A 603 -9.24 4.91 3.00
C CYS A 603 -9.33 3.63 3.82
N ALA A 604 -10.37 3.49 4.65
CA ALA A 604 -10.62 2.27 5.40
C ALA A 604 -10.65 1.04 4.50
N VAL A 605 -11.40 1.11 3.39
CA VAL A 605 -11.58 0.00 2.46
C VAL A 605 -10.26 -0.38 1.79
N LEU A 606 -9.52 0.61 1.29
CA LEU A 606 -8.24 0.40 0.61
C LEU A 606 -7.14 -0.02 1.58
N ALA A 607 -7.06 0.59 2.76
CA ALA A 607 -6.10 0.27 3.80
C ALA A 607 -6.29 -1.16 4.30
N ILE A 608 -7.52 -1.59 4.58
CA ILE A 608 -7.82 -2.95 5.03
C ILE A 608 -7.50 -3.97 3.92
N SER A 609 -7.90 -3.69 2.68
CA SER A 609 -7.66 -4.59 1.53
C SER A 609 -6.16 -4.70 1.19
N GLY A 610 -5.47 -3.57 1.15
CA GLY A 610 -4.03 -3.47 0.92
C GLY A 610 -3.23 -4.08 2.06
N ALA A 611 -3.64 -3.88 3.31
CA ALA A 611 -3.02 -4.49 4.48
C ALA A 611 -3.17 -6.02 4.48
N ALA A 612 -4.34 -6.54 4.12
CA ALA A 612 -4.56 -7.99 3.99
C ALA A 612 -3.64 -8.60 2.91
N ALA A 613 -3.49 -7.93 1.76
CA ALA A 613 -2.59 -8.34 0.69
C ALA A 613 -1.11 -8.27 1.12
N ALA A 614 -0.68 -7.16 1.69
CA ALA A 614 0.69 -6.92 2.16
C ALA A 614 1.10 -7.90 3.27
N ALA A 615 0.19 -8.17 4.21
CA ALA A 615 0.43 -9.14 5.26
C ALA A 615 0.62 -10.57 4.73
N GLY A 616 -0.14 -10.95 3.70
CA GLY A 616 0.03 -12.22 3.01
C GLY A 616 1.43 -12.37 2.39
N LEU A 617 2.02 -11.28 1.90
CA LEU A 617 3.38 -11.26 1.36
C LEU A 617 4.46 -11.30 2.47
N LEU A 618 4.23 -10.61 3.59
CA LEU A 618 5.22 -10.48 4.67
C LEU A 618 5.35 -11.74 5.52
N VAL A 619 4.23 -12.38 5.89
CA VAL A 619 4.24 -13.53 6.81
C VAL A 619 4.78 -14.80 6.16
N ARG A 620 4.58 -14.96 4.85
CA ARG A 620 5.10 -16.12 4.10
C ARG A 620 6.63 -16.20 4.07
N ARG A 621 7.34 -15.07 4.23
CA ARG A 621 8.81 -15.00 4.21
C ARG A 621 9.48 -15.28 5.55
N ALA A 622 8.72 -15.43 6.63
CA ALA A 622 9.28 -15.61 7.97
C ALA A 622 9.59 -17.07 8.34
N ARG A 623 9.33 -18.04 7.44
CA ARG A 623 9.61 -19.47 7.67
C ARG A 623 11.12 -19.72 7.86
N PRO A 624 11.57 -20.28 9.00
CA PRO A 624 12.89 -20.88 9.06
C PRO A 624 12.91 -22.12 8.15
N PRO A 625 14.04 -22.44 7.50
CA PRO A 625 14.18 -23.72 6.83
C PRO A 625 13.97 -24.83 7.88
N LEU A 626 13.13 -25.83 7.57
CA LEU A 626 13.02 -27.00 8.42
C LEU A 626 14.43 -27.59 8.60
N PRO A 627 14.79 -28.09 9.80
CA PRO A 627 15.97 -28.92 9.94
C PRO A 627 15.84 -30.01 8.88
N ARG A 628 16.84 -30.10 7.98
CA ARG A 628 16.91 -31.19 7.01
C ARG A 628 16.62 -32.48 7.81
N PRO A 629 15.78 -33.40 7.32
CA PRO A 629 15.93 -34.78 7.77
C PRO A 629 17.43 -35.01 7.65
N ARG A 630 18.12 -35.26 8.76
CA ARG A 630 19.47 -35.83 8.67
C ARG A 630 19.26 -36.94 7.67
N ALA A 631 19.85 -36.82 6.48
CA ALA A 631 19.92 -37.95 5.57
C ALA A 631 20.37 -39.06 6.51
N LEU A 632 19.49 -40.03 6.75
CA LEU A 632 19.85 -41.22 7.49
C LEU A 632 21.10 -41.63 6.77
N ALA A 633 22.26 -41.41 7.42
CA ALA A 633 23.54 -41.64 6.82
C ALA A 633 23.37 -43.04 6.24
N PRO A 634 23.52 -43.23 4.91
CA PRO A 634 23.18 -44.49 4.26
C PRO A 634 23.78 -45.52 5.17
N THR A 635 22.91 -46.29 5.84
CA THR A 635 23.35 -47.32 6.77
C THR A 635 24.27 -48.12 5.90
N ARG A 636 25.58 -47.93 6.09
CA ARG A 636 26.58 -48.68 5.34
C ARG A 636 26.14 -50.09 5.63
N SER A 637 25.59 -50.74 4.62
CA SER A 637 25.46 -52.17 4.61
C SER A 637 26.86 -52.60 4.97
N ARG A 638 26.99 -53.07 6.21
CA ARG A 638 28.21 -53.65 6.72
C ARG A 638 28.58 -54.67 5.64
N PRO A 639 29.75 -54.56 4.98
CA PRO A 639 30.14 -55.57 4.01
C PRO A 639 29.97 -56.90 4.72
N GLU A 640 29.10 -57.74 4.17
CA GLU A 640 28.99 -59.12 4.60
C GLU A 640 30.41 -59.66 4.64
N SER A 641 30.81 -60.12 5.82
CA SER A 641 32.00 -60.91 5.99
C SER A 641 32.01 -61.96 4.89
N PRO A 642 33.09 -62.10 4.09
CA PRO A 642 33.24 -63.30 3.28
C PRO A 642 33.10 -64.49 4.25
N GLY A 643 32.13 -65.34 3.97
CA GLY A 643 31.95 -66.58 4.72
C GLY A 643 33.24 -67.40 4.65
N PRO A 644 33.56 -68.20 5.70
CA PRO A 644 34.72 -69.07 5.68
C PRO A 644 34.62 -69.98 4.45
N GLU A 645 35.65 -69.89 3.61
CA GLU A 645 35.88 -70.79 2.49
C GLU A 645 35.70 -72.23 2.94
N ALA A 646 34.99 -72.97 2.10
CA ALA A 646 34.78 -74.39 2.20
C ALA A 646 36.13 -75.12 2.33
N SER A 647 36.44 -75.60 3.53
CA SER A 647 37.39 -76.68 3.74
C SER A 647 36.80 -77.96 3.13
N GLY A 648 37.23 -78.25 1.90
CA GLY A 648 36.96 -79.51 1.21
C GLY A 648 37.53 -80.74 1.94
N PRO A 649 37.12 -81.94 1.51
CA PRO A 649 37.29 -83.19 2.25
C PRO A 649 38.73 -83.71 2.21
N LEU A 650 39.19 -84.20 3.37
CA LEU A 650 40.43 -84.98 3.51
C LEU A 650 40.32 -86.31 2.71
N PRO A 651 41.38 -86.70 1.98
CA PRO A 651 41.44 -87.99 1.32
C PRO A 651 41.71 -89.13 2.31
N SER A 652 41.18 -90.29 1.98
CA SER A 652 41.33 -91.56 2.67
C SER A 652 42.78 -92.02 2.75
N ALA A 653 43.16 -92.57 3.90
CA ALA A 653 44.30 -93.47 4.03
C ALA A 653 43.95 -94.60 5.02
N ALA A 654 43.94 -95.81 4.48
CA ALA A 654 44.22 -97.12 5.07
C ALA A 654 43.43 -97.63 6.29
N GLY A 655 42.80 -98.79 6.07
CA GLY A 655 42.14 -99.68 7.03
C GLY A 655 41.38 -100.75 6.26
#